data_AF-A0AA38VV22-F1
#
_entry.id   AF-A0AA38VV22-F1
#
_cell.length_a   1.000
_cell.length_b   1.000
_cell.length_c   1.000
_cell.angle_alpha   90.00
_cell.angle_beta   90.00
_cell.angle_gamma   90.00
#
_symmetry.space_group_name_H-M   'P 1'
#
loop_
_entity.id
_entity.type
_entity.pdbx_description
1 polymer ?
#
loop_
_entity_poly.entity_id
_entity_poly.type
_entity_poly.pdbx_seq_one_letter_code
_entity_poly.pdbx_strand_id
1 'polypeptide(L)'
;MDRRPHAKPADRDLKTTLGCLFLMGFEGTTVTPQIRSLIKDYRLGAVLLNATNFVSAEQAVTLIRELQITAHNARHQYPLLIAVDQENGLVKSVTDPRWITQFPSSLGIAATRSTNNAYQLALATGRELSCLGINWILGPALDVVLDRDVPGFGSRSFGDDPEEVAKLGGAFIRGFRDGGVASGAKHFPLGGSLKFDESSTTVPVVFETLEQLRQKVLIPFQEAIKERVDSVMAAGCAISSIGPKFMHACFSRKVVTDLLRHQLGYEGVAVSECLEMESIANHIGVGQATVMGVHAGCDILTICQSLPLQLEAFASLSLALENGALSWDLVQKSVDRVIRLRSTHTSWSHALNPPGLPQLAATRPRHMTLASRIYEESITLVRDDHGYIPLSNVLSDNSTLLILSPILHHRDGGLRSNHQHQESNFPTGEGLQYGEDYFQDFGRAMACYNLGAVLHTSYTSHGVRSEHERLIQKADAIIVLVADANRNQYQLGFAKHVAAISKLQQRTGANPVMEKVLILVSLSSAYDIPADAPFPAHLCTYDSSTIALHCLARVLGGDFKPTGRIPGPQSYPGTQHSHDIVHQQAWLVERFDIARDQVPFRQFLGRLMEADEDSPVISDEHDYVVAIASAGLHPNHGSPDTQHFVIRNTSTGAIYGFASAIRFPELRRGCLGALLVDPEKRELSMGRDLHTSVVRHILQVPGIDSIQIVQHSLRNWAGT
;
A
#
# COMPACT_ATOMS: atom_id res chain seq x y z
N MET A 1 11.32 22.44 -47.61
CA MET A 1 12.44 23.29 -47.16
C MET A 1 11.87 24.63 -46.75
N ASP A 2 11.74 24.88 -45.44
CA ASP A 2 11.97 26.19 -44.83
C ASP A 2 12.00 26.00 -43.29
N ARG A 3 13.04 25.33 -42.79
CA ARG A 3 13.31 25.29 -41.34
C ARG A 3 14.22 26.49 -41.04
N ARG A 4 13.62 27.64 -40.73
CA ARG A 4 14.39 28.70 -40.06
C ARG A 4 14.89 28.13 -38.73
N PRO A 5 16.18 28.26 -38.39
CA PRO A 5 16.64 27.90 -37.07
C PRO A 5 15.96 28.84 -36.07
N HIS A 6 15.21 28.28 -35.12
CA HIS A 6 14.80 29.04 -33.95
C HIS A 6 16.08 29.57 -33.29
N ALA A 7 16.19 30.90 -33.18
CA ALA A 7 17.39 31.55 -32.67
C ALA A 7 17.71 31.00 -31.28
N LYS A 8 18.99 30.66 -31.04
CA LYS A 8 19.47 30.19 -29.74
C LYS A 8 19.15 31.27 -28.69
N PRO A 9 18.43 30.95 -27.60
CA PRO A 9 18.15 31.92 -26.55
C PRO A 9 19.45 32.45 -25.96
N ALA A 10 19.44 33.70 -25.49
CA ALA A 10 20.58 34.23 -24.73
C ALA A 10 20.81 33.35 -23.50
N ASP A 11 22.05 33.22 -23.01
CA ASP A 11 22.39 32.33 -21.87
C ASP A 11 21.53 32.60 -20.61
N ARG A 12 21.15 33.87 -20.39
CA ARG A 12 20.24 34.28 -19.32
C ARG A 12 18.82 33.74 -19.49
N ASP A 13 18.35 33.64 -20.73
CA ASP A 13 17.03 33.14 -21.09
C ASP A 13 16.99 31.61 -20.99
N LEU A 14 18.07 30.93 -21.42
CA LEU A 14 18.26 29.49 -21.25
C LEU A 14 18.20 29.09 -19.77
N LYS A 15 19.00 29.70 -18.90
CA LYS A 15 18.99 29.37 -17.45
C LYS A 15 17.63 29.59 -16.81
N THR A 16 16.95 30.68 -17.15
CA THR A 16 15.61 30.97 -16.62
C THR A 16 14.59 29.94 -17.08
N THR A 17 14.67 29.50 -18.34
CA THR A 17 13.83 28.46 -18.92
C THR A 17 14.07 27.12 -18.23
N LEU A 18 15.34 26.67 -18.16
CA LEU A 18 15.69 25.37 -17.59
C LEU A 18 15.43 25.31 -16.08
N GLY A 19 15.72 26.39 -15.35
CA GLY A 19 15.53 26.44 -13.90
C GLY A 19 14.08 26.20 -13.45
N CYS A 20 13.10 26.50 -14.31
CA CYS A 20 11.70 26.21 -14.05
C CYS A 20 11.35 24.71 -14.12
N LEU A 21 12.17 23.90 -14.78
CA LEU A 21 11.88 22.47 -15.00
C LEU A 21 12.40 21.57 -13.86
N PHE A 22 12.84 22.13 -12.75
CA PHE A 22 13.44 21.35 -11.66
C PHE A 22 12.78 21.63 -10.32
N LEU A 23 12.59 20.55 -9.57
CA LEU A 23 12.27 20.53 -8.15
C LEU A 23 13.47 19.96 -7.41
N MET A 24 14.17 20.81 -6.65
CA MET A 24 15.43 20.43 -6.00
C MET A 24 15.39 20.70 -4.50
N GLY A 25 15.96 19.80 -3.71
CA GLY A 25 16.15 20.00 -2.27
C GLY A 25 17.62 20.16 -1.88
N PHE A 26 17.86 20.17 -0.57
CA PHE A 26 19.17 20.30 0.05
C PHE A 26 19.13 19.78 1.49
N GLU A 27 20.30 19.48 2.07
CA GLU A 27 20.41 19.11 3.48
C GLU A 27 20.60 20.34 4.39
N GLY A 28 20.05 20.26 5.61
CA GLY A 28 20.18 21.28 6.64
C GLY A 28 18.94 22.14 6.83
N THR A 29 18.96 22.97 7.87
CA THR A 29 17.79 23.69 8.40
C THR A 29 17.84 25.20 8.13
N THR A 30 18.79 25.66 7.32
CA THR A 30 18.96 27.07 6.92
C THR A 30 19.36 27.15 5.44
N VAL A 31 19.29 28.34 4.83
CA VAL A 31 19.66 28.51 3.41
C VAL A 31 21.16 28.29 3.20
N THR A 32 21.52 27.10 2.72
CA THR A 32 22.90 26.69 2.45
C THR A 32 23.49 27.37 1.21
N PRO A 33 24.83 27.40 1.06
CA PRO A 33 25.48 27.88 -0.18
C PRO A 33 25.00 27.13 -1.43
N GLN A 34 24.73 25.82 -1.31
CA GLN A 34 24.21 24.98 -2.39
C GLN A 34 22.89 25.53 -2.94
N ILE A 35 21.83 25.57 -2.11
CA ILE A 35 20.50 25.98 -2.57
C ILE A 35 20.49 27.45 -3.00
N ARG A 36 21.32 28.29 -2.34
CA ARG A 36 21.51 29.69 -2.73
C ARG A 36 22.07 29.81 -4.14
N SER A 37 23.06 28.99 -4.52
CA SER A 37 23.62 28.98 -5.88
C SER A 37 22.59 28.48 -6.89
N LEU A 38 21.86 27.40 -6.60
CA LEU A 38 20.80 26.90 -7.49
C LEU A 38 19.72 27.96 -7.78
N ILE A 39 19.28 28.69 -6.75
CA ILE A 39 18.29 29.76 -6.90
C ILE A 39 18.86 30.95 -7.68
N LYS A 40 20.09 31.39 -7.38
CA LYS A 40 20.67 32.60 -7.98
C LYS A 40 21.19 32.37 -9.39
N ASP A 41 22.00 31.33 -9.55
CA ASP A 41 22.84 31.11 -10.74
C ASP A 41 22.11 30.25 -11.77
N TYR A 42 21.30 29.28 -11.31
CA TYR A 42 20.55 28.34 -12.16
C TYR A 42 19.05 28.64 -12.24
N ARG A 43 18.59 29.72 -11.58
CA ARG A 43 17.20 30.19 -11.65
C ARG A 43 16.18 29.12 -11.24
N LEU A 44 16.53 28.27 -10.29
CA LEU A 44 15.67 27.19 -9.78
C LEU A 44 14.27 27.72 -9.42
N GLY A 45 13.23 27.10 -9.98
CA GLY A 45 11.83 27.54 -9.82
C GLY A 45 11.08 26.90 -8.67
N ALA A 46 11.51 25.72 -8.20
CA ALA A 46 10.85 24.98 -7.14
C ALA A 46 11.86 24.32 -6.18
N VAL A 47 11.56 24.35 -4.89
CA VAL A 47 12.37 23.78 -3.82
C VAL A 47 11.58 22.68 -3.10
N LEU A 48 12.19 21.51 -2.93
CA LEU A 48 11.65 20.41 -2.13
C LEU A 48 12.22 20.49 -0.72
N LEU A 49 11.36 20.56 0.28
CA LEU A 49 11.71 20.44 1.69
C LEU A 49 11.17 19.13 2.26
N ASN A 50 11.98 18.45 3.06
CA ASN A 50 11.64 17.21 3.75
C ASN A 50 11.80 17.40 5.27
N ALA A 51 11.52 16.36 6.05
CA ALA A 51 11.56 16.44 7.51
C ALA A 51 12.90 16.93 8.08
N THR A 52 14.02 16.62 7.43
CA THR A 52 15.36 17.05 7.89
C THR A 52 15.62 18.56 7.74
N ASN A 53 14.76 19.27 6.99
CA ASN A 53 14.84 20.72 6.86
C ASN A 53 14.09 21.47 7.98
N PHE A 54 13.31 20.76 8.81
CA PHE A 54 12.43 21.33 9.81
C PHE A 54 12.83 20.92 11.23
N VAL A 55 12.91 21.90 12.12
CA VAL A 55 13.16 21.71 13.57
C VAL A 55 11.99 22.24 14.40
N SER A 56 11.41 23.36 13.97
CA SER A 56 10.21 23.94 14.58
C SER A 56 9.47 24.81 13.56
N ALA A 57 8.23 25.16 13.86
CA ALA A 57 7.45 26.06 13.00
C ALA A 57 8.09 27.46 12.87
N GLU A 58 8.71 27.99 13.93
CA GLU A 58 9.46 29.27 13.89
C GLU A 58 10.62 29.22 12.89
N GLN A 59 11.41 28.14 12.94
CA GLN A 59 12.53 27.93 12.04
C GLN A 59 12.04 27.70 10.60
N ALA A 60 10.95 26.95 10.41
CA ALA A 60 10.35 26.73 9.09
C ALA A 60 9.96 28.04 8.39
N VAL A 61 9.25 28.93 9.10
CA VAL A 61 8.88 30.27 8.57
C VAL A 61 10.12 31.06 8.17
N THR A 62 11.18 31.01 8.99
CA THR A 62 12.43 31.72 8.71
C THR A 62 13.12 31.17 7.48
N LEU A 63 13.31 29.85 7.40
CA LEU A 63 13.94 29.18 6.27
C LEU A 63 13.21 29.48 4.96
N ILE A 64 11.89 29.30 4.93
CA ILE A 64 11.08 29.50 3.72
C ILE A 64 11.12 30.96 3.28
N ARG A 65 11.03 31.91 4.23
CA ARG A 65 11.14 33.34 3.93
C ARG A 65 12.51 33.69 3.34
N GLU A 66 13.59 33.13 3.87
CA GLU A 66 14.95 33.36 3.33
C GLU A 66 15.15 32.78 1.93
N LEU A 67 14.55 31.62 1.62
CA LEU A 67 14.52 31.07 0.26
C LEU A 67 13.81 32.03 -0.70
N GLN A 68 12.64 32.54 -0.32
CA GLN A 68 11.88 33.51 -1.12
C GLN A 68 12.63 34.84 -1.29
N ILE A 69 13.25 35.37 -0.24
CA ILE A 69 14.11 36.58 -0.32
C ILE A 69 15.28 36.34 -1.28
N THR A 70 15.89 35.15 -1.24
CA THR A 70 16.99 34.80 -2.13
C THR A 70 16.56 34.83 -3.60
N ALA A 71 15.39 34.27 -3.92
CA ALA A 71 14.80 34.32 -5.26
C ALA A 71 14.39 35.74 -5.68
N HIS A 72 13.79 36.50 -4.76
CA HIS A 72 13.38 37.89 -5.00
C HIS A 72 14.57 38.78 -5.35
N ASN A 73 15.64 38.71 -4.55
CA ASN A 73 16.87 39.47 -4.78
C ASN A 73 17.59 39.05 -6.06
N ALA A 74 17.45 37.78 -6.45
CA ALA A 74 17.92 37.31 -7.74
C ALA A 74 17.07 37.84 -8.91
N ARG A 75 15.92 38.49 -8.69
CA ARG A 75 14.98 38.99 -9.70
C ARG A 75 14.26 37.87 -10.47
N HIS A 76 13.84 36.83 -9.75
CA HIS A 76 12.90 35.86 -10.32
C HIS A 76 11.58 36.56 -10.70
N GLN A 77 10.93 36.12 -11.78
CA GLN A 77 9.66 36.70 -12.21
C GLN A 77 8.54 36.37 -11.22
N TYR A 78 8.49 35.12 -10.76
CA TYR A 78 7.52 34.62 -9.79
C TYR A 78 8.24 34.08 -8.54
N PRO A 79 7.56 33.97 -7.39
CA PRO A 79 8.13 33.29 -6.22
C PRO A 79 8.47 31.83 -6.51
N LEU A 80 9.23 31.22 -5.61
CA LEU A 80 9.52 29.78 -5.65
C LEU A 80 8.25 28.99 -5.30
N LEU A 81 8.06 27.83 -5.94
CA LEU A 81 7.25 26.78 -5.35
C LEU A 81 8.04 26.15 -4.20
N ILE A 82 7.39 25.97 -3.05
CA ILE A 82 7.95 25.33 -1.87
C ILE A 82 7.11 24.08 -1.64
N ALA A 83 7.68 22.95 -2.04
CA ALA A 83 7.03 21.65 -2.02
C ALA A 83 7.40 20.86 -0.76
N VAL A 84 6.44 20.12 -0.22
CA VAL A 84 6.66 19.15 0.86
C VAL A 84 5.86 17.89 0.62
N ASP A 85 6.33 16.79 1.23
CA ASP A 85 5.53 15.58 1.38
C ASP A 85 4.79 15.60 2.72
N GLN A 86 3.54 16.07 2.68
CA GLN A 86 2.64 16.14 3.83
C GLN A 86 1.34 15.37 3.55
N GLU A 87 1.39 14.04 3.67
CA GLU A 87 0.23 13.15 3.48
C GLU A 87 -0.58 12.96 4.78
N ASN A 88 -0.05 13.47 5.91
CA ASN A 88 -0.50 13.16 7.27
C ASN A 88 -0.24 11.70 7.67
N GLY A 89 -0.72 11.27 8.84
CA GLY A 89 -0.39 9.94 9.38
C GLY A 89 1.12 9.71 9.50
N LEU A 90 1.64 8.69 8.81
CA LEU A 90 3.05 8.30 8.84
C LEU A 90 3.96 9.18 7.96
N VAL A 91 3.45 9.75 6.86
CA VAL A 91 4.25 10.57 5.94
C VAL A 91 3.93 12.04 6.15
N LYS A 92 4.82 12.72 6.87
CA LYS A 92 4.71 14.13 7.23
C LYS A 92 6.10 14.75 7.30
N SER A 93 6.33 15.78 6.50
CA SER A 93 7.58 16.54 6.50
C SER A 93 7.59 17.57 7.63
N VAL A 94 6.47 18.22 7.89
CA VAL A 94 6.37 19.25 8.92
C VAL A 94 5.67 18.69 10.16
N THR A 95 6.38 18.73 11.29
CA THR A 95 5.88 18.36 12.60
C THR A 95 6.28 19.43 13.63
N ASP A 96 5.33 19.88 14.44
CA ASP A 96 5.61 20.69 15.62
C ASP A 96 4.41 20.56 16.58
N PRO A 97 4.55 19.93 17.75
CA PRO A 97 3.43 19.68 18.66
C PRO A 97 2.76 20.97 19.15
N ARG A 98 3.44 22.12 19.11
CA ARG A 98 2.89 23.41 19.56
C ARG A 98 2.10 24.13 18.47
N TRP A 99 2.42 23.90 17.20
CA TRP A 99 1.93 24.74 16.09
C TRP A 99 1.19 23.99 15.00
N ILE A 100 1.55 22.74 14.73
CA ILE A 100 1.04 21.95 13.61
C ILE A 100 0.20 20.79 14.14
N THR A 101 -1.00 20.67 13.61
CA THR A 101 -1.95 19.64 14.01
C THR A 101 -1.62 18.33 13.31
N GLN A 102 -1.51 17.24 14.07
CA GLN A 102 -1.42 15.91 13.46
C GLN A 102 -2.82 15.41 13.10
N PHE A 103 -3.00 15.03 11.83
CA PHE A 103 -4.24 14.47 11.32
C PHE A 103 -4.09 12.97 10.99
N PRO A 104 -5.21 12.22 10.96
CA PRO A 104 -5.20 10.81 10.59
C PRO A 104 -4.60 10.54 9.20
N SER A 105 -4.13 9.31 9.02
CA SER A 105 -3.68 8.78 7.73
C SER A 105 -4.81 8.69 6.71
N SER A 106 -4.48 8.60 5.41
CA SER A 106 -5.48 8.43 4.34
C SER A 106 -6.41 7.25 4.61
N LEU A 107 -5.87 6.13 5.09
CA LEU A 107 -6.67 4.94 5.41
C LEU A 107 -7.58 5.19 6.63
N GLY A 108 -7.09 5.91 7.64
CA GLY A 108 -7.92 6.36 8.77
C GLY A 108 -9.08 7.27 8.33
N ILE A 109 -8.84 8.15 7.35
CA ILE A 109 -9.90 8.98 6.77
C ILE A 109 -10.91 8.16 5.99
N ALA A 110 -10.44 7.18 5.21
CA ALA A 110 -11.34 6.26 4.53
C ALA A 110 -12.20 5.46 5.53
N ALA A 111 -11.67 5.14 6.71
CA ALA A 111 -12.43 4.43 7.73
C ALA A 111 -13.65 5.22 8.23
N THR A 112 -13.62 6.56 8.17
CA THR A 112 -14.77 7.41 8.51
C THR A 112 -15.89 7.38 7.48
N ARG A 113 -15.62 6.90 6.25
CA ARG A 113 -16.56 6.91 5.10
C ARG A 113 -17.16 8.29 4.79
N SER A 114 -16.43 9.36 5.12
CA SER A 114 -16.91 10.74 5.03
C SER A 114 -16.03 11.60 4.12
N THR A 115 -16.54 11.93 2.94
CA THR A 115 -15.91 12.88 2.02
C THR A 115 -15.82 14.29 2.62
N ASN A 116 -16.72 14.65 3.53
CA ASN A 116 -16.64 15.91 4.25
C ASN A 116 -15.46 15.91 5.24
N ASN A 117 -15.19 14.81 5.95
CA ASN A 117 -14.01 14.73 6.80
C ASN A 117 -12.72 14.85 5.98
N ALA A 118 -12.66 14.16 4.84
CA ALA A 118 -11.54 14.26 3.91
C ALA A 118 -11.29 15.71 3.45
N TYR A 119 -12.35 16.42 3.05
CA TYR A 119 -12.25 17.83 2.67
C TYR A 119 -11.82 18.75 3.82
N GLN A 120 -12.45 18.64 4.99
CA GLN A 120 -12.16 19.52 6.13
C GLN A 120 -10.73 19.32 6.66
N LEU A 121 -10.25 18.08 6.67
CA LEU A 121 -8.88 17.77 7.04
C LEU A 121 -7.89 18.36 6.05
N ALA A 122 -8.07 18.10 4.75
CA ALA A 122 -7.17 18.64 3.73
C ALA A 122 -7.16 20.17 3.72
N LEU A 123 -8.31 20.80 3.96
CA LEU A 123 -8.43 22.24 4.16
C LEU A 123 -7.61 22.73 5.36
N ALA A 124 -7.70 22.05 6.50
CA ALA A 124 -6.94 22.39 7.69
C ALA A 124 -5.43 22.21 7.48
N THR A 125 -5.00 21.08 6.89
CA THR A 125 -3.61 20.83 6.53
C THR A 125 -3.08 21.92 5.58
N GLY A 126 -3.80 22.22 4.49
CA GLY A 126 -3.38 23.23 3.52
C GLY A 126 -3.23 24.62 4.15
N ARG A 127 -4.17 25.01 5.02
CA ARG A 127 -4.09 26.30 5.75
C ARG A 127 -2.89 26.37 6.68
N GLU A 128 -2.62 25.31 7.44
CA GLU A 128 -1.47 25.31 8.35
C GLU A 128 -0.15 25.41 7.59
N LEU A 129 0.00 24.66 6.50
CA LEU A 129 1.22 24.72 5.68
C LEU A 129 1.37 26.06 4.96
N SER A 130 0.27 26.63 4.44
CA SER A 130 0.27 27.98 3.84
C SER A 130 0.72 29.05 4.83
N CYS A 131 0.37 28.93 6.11
CA CYS A 131 0.86 29.84 7.15
C CYS A 131 2.39 29.81 7.31
N LEU A 132 3.04 28.68 7.02
CA LEU A 132 4.50 28.56 7.02
C LEU A 132 5.16 29.09 5.74
N GLY A 133 4.37 29.37 4.69
CA GLY A 133 4.84 29.76 3.36
C GLY A 133 5.04 28.59 2.38
N ILE A 134 4.63 27.38 2.78
CA ILE A 134 4.54 26.23 1.88
C ILE A 134 3.35 26.44 0.95
N ASN A 135 3.54 26.21 -0.34
CA ASN A 135 2.50 26.47 -1.35
C ASN A 135 2.25 25.30 -2.30
N TRP A 136 2.90 24.17 -2.06
CA TRP A 136 2.71 22.96 -2.86
C TRP A 136 2.83 21.70 -2.00
N ILE A 137 1.79 20.88 -1.96
CA ILE A 137 1.81 19.57 -1.31
C ILE A 137 1.91 18.52 -2.41
N LEU A 138 2.89 17.62 -2.29
CA LEU A 138 3.04 16.45 -3.16
C LEU A 138 2.08 15.33 -2.74
N GLY A 139 0.78 15.65 -2.73
CA GLY A 139 -0.31 14.74 -2.42
C GLY A 139 -1.66 15.25 -2.91
N PRO A 140 -2.74 14.45 -2.80
CA PRO A 140 -2.80 13.18 -2.07
C PRO A 140 -2.22 11.97 -2.84
N ALA A 141 -1.88 10.92 -2.10
CA ALA A 141 -1.61 9.60 -2.68
C ALA A 141 -2.94 8.95 -3.10
N LEU A 142 -3.08 8.64 -4.39
CA LEU A 142 -4.25 8.05 -5.04
C LEU A 142 -4.02 6.59 -5.43
N ASP A 143 -2.97 5.97 -4.89
CA ASP A 143 -2.62 4.58 -5.13
C ASP A 143 -3.76 3.68 -4.59
N VAL A 144 -4.35 2.85 -5.46
CA VAL A 144 -5.36 1.84 -5.07
C VAL A 144 -4.65 0.56 -4.67
N VAL A 145 -4.88 0.05 -3.46
CA VAL A 145 -4.29 -1.23 -3.02
C VAL A 145 -4.91 -2.37 -3.83
N LEU A 146 -4.13 -3.05 -4.67
CA LEU A 146 -4.63 -4.15 -5.52
C LEU A 146 -4.47 -5.52 -4.87
N ASP A 147 -3.45 -5.66 -4.02
CA ASP A 147 -3.06 -6.89 -3.34
C ASP A 147 -2.70 -6.53 -1.90
N ARG A 148 -3.51 -7.01 -0.94
CA ARG A 148 -3.39 -6.72 0.50
C ARG A 148 -2.26 -7.50 1.16
N ASP A 149 -1.83 -8.61 0.56
CA ASP A 149 -0.77 -9.48 1.09
C ASP A 149 0.62 -8.98 0.73
N VAL A 150 0.72 -8.14 -0.29
CA VAL A 150 1.97 -7.45 -0.64
C VAL A 150 2.17 -6.28 0.31
N PRO A 151 3.34 -6.15 0.95
CA PRO A 151 3.67 -4.97 1.74
C PRO A 151 3.56 -3.69 0.89
N GLY A 152 2.39 -3.06 0.92
CA GLY A 152 2.05 -1.92 0.07
C GLY A 152 2.23 -0.57 0.75
N PHE A 153 1.62 0.45 0.15
CA PHE A 153 1.56 1.83 0.66
C PHE A 153 0.89 1.95 2.04
N GLY A 154 0.26 0.88 2.55
CA GLY A 154 -0.26 0.78 3.91
C GLY A 154 -1.29 1.88 4.21
N SER A 155 -1.11 2.58 5.33
CA SER A 155 -1.99 3.66 5.76
C SER A 155 -1.98 4.91 4.87
N ARG A 156 -1.06 4.99 3.89
CA ARG A 156 -0.95 6.12 2.94
C ARG A 156 -2.02 6.09 1.85
N SER A 157 -2.55 4.90 1.52
CA SER A 157 -3.65 4.75 0.57
C SER A 157 -5.00 4.93 1.27
N PHE A 158 -6.02 5.37 0.52
CA PHE A 158 -7.41 5.38 0.99
C PHE A 158 -8.04 3.97 1.00
N GLY A 159 -7.40 2.95 0.43
CA GLY A 159 -7.88 1.56 0.44
C GLY A 159 -7.81 0.88 -0.93
N ASP A 160 -8.62 -0.15 -1.12
CA ASP A 160 -8.63 -1.00 -2.31
C ASP A 160 -9.86 -0.82 -3.20
N ASP A 161 -10.79 0.08 -2.85
CA ASP A 161 -11.92 0.47 -3.70
C ASP A 161 -11.56 1.72 -4.53
N PRO A 162 -11.38 1.62 -5.85
CA PRO A 162 -11.06 2.75 -6.71
C PRO A 162 -12.04 3.93 -6.63
N GLU A 163 -13.34 3.66 -6.43
CA GLU A 163 -14.37 4.69 -6.39
C GLU A 163 -14.32 5.47 -5.07
N GLU A 164 -14.01 4.78 -3.98
CA GLU A 164 -13.78 5.41 -2.68
C GLU A 164 -12.51 6.26 -2.70
N VAL A 165 -11.41 5.72 -3.23
CA VAL A 165 -10.14 6.44 -3.41
C VAL A 165 -10.34 7.69 -4.26
N ALA A 166 -11.13 7.61 -5.35
CA ALA A 166 -11.46 8.74 -6.21
C ALA A 166 -12.23 9.84 -5.46
N LYS A 167 -13.29 9.47 -4.71
CA LYS A 167 -14.12 10.43 -3.96
C LYS A 167 -13.34 11.14 -2.85
N LEU A 168 -12.55 10.38 -2.09
CA LEU A 168 -11.75 10.93 -0.99
C LEU A 168 -10.57 11.74 -1.53
N GLY A 169 -9.89 11.26 -2.57
CA GLY A 169 -8.83 11.97 -3.27
C GLY A 169 -9.30 13.30 -3.85
N GLY A 170 -10.45 13.32 -4.52
CA GLY A 170 -11.07 14.55 -5.02
C GLY A 170 -11.39 15.54 -3.90
N ALA A 171 -11.90 15.06 -2.75
CA ALA A 171 -12.13 15.89 -1.58
C ALA A 171 -10.84 16.52 -1.01
N PHE A 172 -9.74 15.76 -1.00
CA PHE A 172 -8.42 16.27 -0.60
C PHE A 172 -7.93 17.38 -1.54
N ILE A 173 -8.03 17.17 -2.85
CA ILE A 173 -7.62 18.17 -3.87
C ILE A 173 -8.39 19.47 -3.67
N ARG A 174 -9.71 19.40 -3.47
CA ARG A 174 -10.53 20.59 -3.16
C ARG A 174 -10.10 21.26 -1.85
N GLY A 175 -9.87 20.48 -0.80
CA GLY A 175 -9.45 21.00 0.50
C GLY A 175 -8.09 21.71 0.45
N PHE A 176 -7.09 21.13 -0.21
CA PHE A 176 -5.78 21.75 -0.41
C PHE A 176 -5.87 23.08 -1.16
N ARG A 177 -6.62 23.10 -2.27
CA ARG A 177 -6.86 24.32 -3.05
C ARG A 177 -7.50 25.42 -2.20
N ASP A 178 -8.55 25.09 -1.45
CA ASP A 178 -9.25 26.05 -0.58
C ASP A 178 -8.44 26.43 0.67
N GLY A 179 -7.43 25.61 0.99
CA GLY A 179 -6.41 25.88 1.99
C GLY A 179 -5.27 26.77 1.49
N GLY A 180 -5.25 27.11 0.20
CA GLY A 180 -4.27 28.02 -0.40
C GLY A 180 -2.97 27.35 -0.83
N VAL A 181 -2.97 26.03 -1.07
CA VAL A 181 -1.79 25.29 -1.54
C VAL A 181 -2.13 24.47 -2.78
N ALA A 182 -1.16 24.35 -3.70
CA ALA A 182 -1.26 23.47 -4.85
C ALA A 182 -1.23 22.00 -4.41
N SER A 183 -1.90 21.15 -5.20
CA SER A 183 -2.00 19.70 -5.00
C SER A 183 -1.19 18.91 -6.03
N GLY A 184 -0.70 17.74 -5.64
CA GLY A 184 0.13 16.85 -6.46
C GLY A 184 -0.29 15.39 -6.32
N ALA A 185 -1.20 14.93 -7.17
CA ALA A 185 -1.67 13.54 -7.11
C ALA A 185 -0.54 12.57 -7.51
N LYS A 186 -0.41 11.46 -6.77
CA LYS A 186 0.65 10.46 -6.97
C LYS A 186 0.22 9.06 -6.52
N HIS A 187 0.85 7.98 -6.95
CA HIS A 187 1.94 7.91 -7.92
C HIS A 187 1.36 7.37 -9.23
N PHE A 188 1.42 8.14 -10.32
CA PHE A 188 0.78 7.76 -11.57
C PHE A 188 1.64 6.80 -12.41
N PRO A 189 1.15 5.69 -12.97
CA PRO A 189 -0.15 5.04 -12.79
C PRO A 189 0.00 3.77 -11.92
N LEU A 190 0.45 3.94 -10.68
CA LEU A 190 0.76 2.87 -9.75
C LEU A 190 -0.48 2.49 -8.92
N GLY A 191 -0.72 1.19 -8.79
CA GLY A 191 -1.81 0.65 -7.98
C GLY A 191 -1.31 0.01 -6.69
N GLY A 192 -0.92 0.81 -5.70
CA GLY A 192 -0.79 0.48 -4.25
C GLY A 192 0.08 -0.70 -3.80
N SER A 193 0.50 -1.56 -4.71
CA SER A 193 1.15 -2.85 -4.49
C SER A 193 2.30 -2.93 -5.50
N LEU A 194 3.53 -2.86 -5.00
CA LEU A 194 4.72 -3.00 -5.82
C LEU A 194 5.35 -4.36 -5.54
N LYS A 195 5.64 -5.13 -6.59
CA LYS A 195 6.41 -6.36 -6.51
C LYS A 195 7.80 -6.11 -7.11
N PHE A 196 8.82 -6.71 -6.52
CA PHE A 196 10.12 -6.82 -7.17
C PHE A 196 10.09 -8.09 -8.03
N ASP A 197 10.64 -7.99 -9.24
CA ASP A 197 10.82 -9.15 -10.11
C ASP A 197 12.10 -9.88 -9.68
N GLU A 198 12.07 -11.21 -9.61
CA GLU A 198 13.25 -12.04 -9.32
C GLU A 198 14.43 -11.76 -10.29
N SER A 199 14.11 -11.27 -11.51
CA SER A 199 15.08 -10.91 -12.55
C SER A 199 15.58 -9.45 -12.51
N SER A 200 14.93 -8.56 -11.74
CA SER A 200 15.35 -7.18 -11.55
C SER A 200 15.10 -6.78 -10.10
N THR A 201 16.13 -6.94 -9.27
CA THR A 201 16.05 -6.68 -7.83
C THR A 201 16.03 -5.19 -7.47
N THR A 202 16.20 -4.30 -8.46
CA THR A 202 16.40 -2.86 -8.23
C THR A 202 15.21 -1.99 -8.66
N VAL A 203 14.43 -2.38 -9.67
CA VAL A 203 13.28 -1.60 -10.16
C VAL A 203 11.96 -2.26 -9.73
N PRO A 204 11.07 -1.56 -9.02
CA PRO A 204 9.73 -2.07 -8.75
C PRO A 204 8.91 -2.23 -10.03
N VAL A 205 8.20 -3.35 -10.19
CA VAL A 205 7.43 -3.67 -11.40
C VAL A 205 5.94 -3.75 -11.08
N VAL A 206 5.14 -3.07 -11.90
CA VAL A 206 3.69 -3.22 -12.00
C VAL A 206 3.41 -4.29 -13.06
N PHE A 207 2.79 -5.39 -12.63
CA PHE A 207 2.55 -6.55 -13.50
C PHE A 207 1.22 -6.45 -14.26
N GLU A 208 0.35 -5.55 -13.82
CA GLU A 208 -0.95 -5.29 -14.40
C GLU A 208 -0.84 -4.82 -15.87
N THR A 209 -1.79 -5.29 -16.67
CA THR A 209 -2.01 -4.79 -18.02
C THR A 209 -2.57 -3.37 -17.98
N LEU A 210 -2.37 -2.61 -19.05
CA LEU A 210 -2.94 -1.27 -19.17
C LEU A 210 -4.47 -1.26 -19.02
N GLU A 211 -5.17 -2.33 -19.42
CA GLU A 211 -6.61 -2.47 -19.24
C GLU A 211 -7.01 -2.66 -17.78
N GLN A 212 -6.27 -3.47 -17.02
CA GLN A 212 -6.45 -3.60 -15.57
C GLN A 212 -6.17 -2.28 -14.85
N LEU A 213 -5.12 -1.56 -15.26
CA LEU A 213 -4.83 -0.22 -14.72
C LEU A 213 -5.99 0.74 -14.99
N ARG A 214 -6.56 0.74 -16.21
CA ARG A 214 -7.72 1.58 -16.56
C ARG A 214 -8.95 1.30 -15.71
N GLN A 215 -9.23 0.03 -15.41
CA GLN A 215 -10.42 -0.38 -14.66
C GLN A 215 -10.32 -0.13 -13.15
N LYS A 216 -9.12 0.15 -12.62
CA LYS A 216 -8.92 0.34 -11.18
C LYS A 216 -8.06 1.57 -10.90
N VAL A 217 -6.78 1.50 -11.25
CA VAL A 217 -5.76 2.48 -10.87
C VAL A 217 -5.99 3.87 -11.47
N LEU A 218 -6.54 3.96 -12.69
CA LEU A 218 -6.74 5.26 -13.33
C LEU A 218 -8.00 6.00 -12.88
N ILE A 219 -8.95 5.33 -12.21
CA ILE A 219 -10.22 5.93 -11.79
C ILE A 219 -9.98 7.13 -10.84
N PRO A 220 -9.15 7.01 -9.77
CA PRO A 220 -8.82 8.16 -8.94
C PRO A 220 -8.14 9.31 -9.67
N PHE A 221 -7.26 9.03 -10.62
CA PHE A 221 -6.58 10.08 -11.39
C PHE A 221 -7.52 10.80 -12.37
N GLN A 222 -8.48 10.09 -12.96
CA GLN A 222 -9.54 10.72 -13.74
C GLN A 222 -10.34 11.70 -12.90
N GLU A 223 -10.70 11.31 -11.68
CA GLU A 223 -11.42 12.19 -10.76
C GLU A 223 -10.56 13.38 -10.32
N ALA A 224 -9.29 13.15 -10.02
CA ALA A 224 -8.34 14.21 -9.69
C ALA A 224 -8.23 15.27 -10.80
N ILE A 225 -8.21 14.84 -12.08
CA ILE A 225 -8.18 15.74 -13.23
C ILE A 225 -9.48 16.55 -13.33
N LYS A 226 -10.65 15.93 -13.12
CA LYS A 226 -11.94 16.64 -13.07
C LYS A 226 -11.96 17.69 -11.95
N GLU A 227 -11.38 17.36 -10.80
CA GLU A 227 -11.23 18.26 -9.65
C GLU A 227 -10.14 19.33 -9.83
N ARG A 228 -9.47 19.33 -11.00
CA ARG A 228 -8.42 20.27 -11.41
C ARG A 228 -7.16 20.18 -10.55
N VAL A 229 -6.68 18.96 -10.29
CA VAL A 229 -5.39 18.72 -9.63
C VAL A 229 -4.27 19.49 -10.34
N ASP A 230 -3.43 20.17 -9.58
CA ASP A 230 -2.45 21.12 -10.11
C ASP A 230 -1.24 20.42 -10.74
N SER A 231 -0.84 19.31 -10.13
CA SER A 231 0.28 18.47 -10.56
C SER A 231 -0.02 16.97 -10.44
N VAL A 232 0.61 16.16 -11.28
CA VAL A 232 0.57 14.69 -11.21
C VAL A 232 2.00 14.17 -11.25
N MET A 233 2.40 13.41 -10.22
CA MET A 233 3.71 12.77 -10.15
C MET A 233 3.66 11.39 -10.79
N ALA A 234 4.50 11.18 -11.80
CA ALA A 234 4.66 9.89 -12.46
C ALA A 234 5.64 9.00 -11.69
N ALA A 235 5.25 7.74 -11.48
CA ALA A 235 5.93 6.79 -10.62
C ALA A 235 7.30 6.35 -11.16
N GLY A 236 8.23 6.10 -10.25
CA GLY A 236 9.52 5.47 -10.51
C GLY A 236 9.46 3.94 -10.61
N CYS A 237 8.45 3.36 -11.25
CA CYS A 237 8.29 1.91 -11.41
C CYS A 237 8.19 1.51 -12.89
N ALA A 238 8.55 0.27 -13.23
CA ALA A 238 8.32 -0.26 -14.57
C ALA A 238 6.90 -0.83 -14.70
N ILE A 239 6.36 -0.85 -15.91
CA ILE A 239 5.05 -1.45 -16.23
C ILE A 239 5.27 -2.52 -17.28
N SER A 240 5.08 -3.78 -16.88
CA SER A 240 5.39 -4.97 -17.69
C SER A 240 4.72 -4.94 -19.08
N SER A 241 3.51 -4.38 -19.15
CA SER A 241 2.69 -4.35 -20.35
C SER A 241 3.02 -3.21 -21.33
N ILE A 242 3.83 -2.22 -20.92
CA ILE A 242 4.06 -1.00 -21.71
C ILE A 242 5.44 -1.00 -22.39
N GLY A 243 6.45 -1.58 -21.72
CA GLY A 243 7.83 -1.57 -22.17
C GLY A 243 8.74 -2.49 -21.37
N PRO A 244 10.07 -2.37 -21.56
CA PRO A 244 11.04 -3.19 -20.83
C PRO A 244 10.91 -3.00 -19.31
N LYS A 245 11.16 -4.07 -18.55
CA LYS A 245 11.00 -4.09 -17.08
C LYS A 245 11.94 -3.16 -16.30
N PHE A 246 12.87 -2.49 -16.96
CA PHE A 246 13.78 -1.48 -16.38
C PHE A 246 13.37 -0.04 -16.73
N MET A 247 12.37 0.17 -17.59
CA MET A 247 11.94 1.51 -17.99
C MET A 247 10.92 2.05 -17.00
N HIS A 248 11.29 3.07 -16.23
CA HIS A 248 10.40 3.73 -15.27
C HIS A 248 9.25 4.48 -15.98
N ALA A 249 8.07 4.48 -15.37
CA ALA A 249 6.86 5.08 -15.91
C ALA A 249 7.02 6.59 -16.17
N CYS A 250 7.75 7.30 -15.29
CA CYS A 250 8.11 8.71 -15.47
C CYS A 250 9.01 9.01 -16.68
N PHE A 251 9.62 8.01 -17.31
CA PHE A 251 10.44 8.15 -18.53
C PHE A 251 9.75 7.58 -19.78
N SER A 252 8.51 7.09 -19.66
CA SER A 252 7.78 6.48 -20.75
C SER A 252 6.82 7.47 -21.40
N ARG A 253 7.06 7.80 -22.67
CA ARG A 253 6.14 8.64 -23.47
C ARG A 253 4.73 8.02 -23.58
N LYS A 254 4.64 6.68 -23.63
CA LYS A 254 3.35 5.98 -23.61
C LYS A 254 2.55 6.25 -22.33
N VAL A 255 3.24 6.45 -21.21
CA VAL A 255 2.60 6.72 -19.92
C VAL A 255 2.34 8.21 -19.74
N VAL A 256 3.37 9.04 -19.82
CA VAL A 256 3.25 10.46 -19.49
C VAL A 256 2.55 11.23 -20.61
N THR A 257 2.93 11.04 -21.87
CA THR A 257 2.28 11.74 -22.99
C THR A 257 0.99 11.04 -23.42
N ASP A 258 1.05 9.78 -23.84
CA ASP A 258 -0.10 9.17 -24.52
C ASP A 258 -1.23 8.84 -23.54
N LEU A 259 -0.92 8.31 -22.35
CA LEU A 259 -1.92 7.99 -21.34
C LEU A 259 -2.35 9.23 -20.54
N LEU A 260 -1.44 9.90 -19.84
CA LEU A 260 -1.80 11.03 -18.97
C LEU A 260 -2.23 12.28 -19.76
N ARG A 261 -1.43 12.76 -20.72
CA ARG A 261 -1.79 13.98 -21.48
C ARG A 261 -2.92 13.75 -22.46
N HIS A 262 -2.82 12.75 -23.32
CA HIS A 262 -3.76 12.59 -24.43
C HIS A 262 -5.03 11.83 -24.02
N GLN A 263 -4.91 10.63 -23.44
CA GLN A 263 -6.10 9.82 -23.11
C GLN A 263 -6.88 10.37 -21.90
N LEU A 264 -6.19 10.81 -20.85
CA LEU A 264 -6.84 11.38 -19.67
C LEU A 264 -7.09 12.90 -19.78
N GLY A 265 -6.55 13.55 -20.81
CA GLY A 265 -6.76 14.99 -21.06
C GLY A 265 -6.10 15.90 -20.00
N TYR A 266 -5.03 15.44 -19.35
CA TYR A 266 -4.41 16.23 -18.29
C TYR A 266 -3.59 17.40 -18.83
N GLU A 267 -3.90 18.62 -18.38
CA GLU A 267 -3.21 19.84 -18.81
C GLU A 267 -2.31 20.49 -17.74
N GLY A 268 -2.32 20.01 -16.48
CA GLY A 268 -1.52 20.55 -15.37
C GLY A 268 -0.04 20.16 -15.42
N VAL A 269 0.70 20.23 -14.32
CA VAL A 269 2.16 19.95 -14.31
C VAL A 269 2.44 18.46 -14.10
N ALA A 270 3.17 17.81 -15.00
CA ALA A 270 3.65 16.43 -14.80
C ALA A 270 5.02 16.47 -14.12
N VAL A 271 5.17 15.72 -13.04
CA VAL A 271 6.39 15.69 -12.22
C VAL A 271 7.00 14.31 -12.26
N SER A 272 8.33 14.20 -12.40
CA SER A 272 9.00 12.91 -12.26
C SER A 272 9.10 12.49 -10.79
N GLU A 273 9.19 11.17 -10.57
CA GLU A 273 9.79 10.65 -9.35
C GLU A 273 11.25 11.15 -9.17
N CYS A 274 11.78 11.08 -7.95
CA CYS A 274 13.14 11.54 -7.67
C CYS A 274 14.19 10.76 -8.47
N LEU A 275 14.99 11.47 -9.27
CA LEU A 275 16.00 10.87 -10.15
C LEU A 275 17.21 10.32 -9.37
N GLU A 276 17.29 10.60 -8.06
CA GLU A 276 18.31 10.05 -7.15
C GLU A 276 17.98 8.64 -6.65
N MET A 277 16.81 8.08 -7.01
CA MET A 277 16.51 6.69 -6.71
C MET A 277 17.64 5.78 -7.23
N GLU A 278 18.09 4.85 -6.40
CA GLU A 278 19.22 3.97 -6.70
C GLU A 278 19.07 3.26 -8.05
N SER A 279 17.85 2.80 -8.35
CA SER A 279 17.54 2.14 -9.62
C SER A 279 17.71 3.05 -10.84
N ILE A 280 17.42 4.35 -10.71
CA ILE A 280 17.57 5.33 -11.79
C ILE A 280 19.04 5.77 -11.90
N ALA A 281 19.62 6.19 -10.77
CA ALA A 281 20.97 6.73 -10.71
C ALA A 281 22.03 5.72 -11.18
N ASN A 282 21.91 4.45 -10.79
CA ASN A 282 22.91 3.42 -11.11
C ASN A 282 22.74 2.78 -12.50
N HIS A 283 21.52 2.73 -13.05
CA HIS A 283 21.28 2.02 -14.33
C HIS A 283 21.15 2.96 -15.53
N ILE A 284 20.62 4.17 -15.33
CA ILE A 284 20.39 5.15 -16.41
C ILE A 284 21.35 6.34 -16.28
N GLY A 285 21.60 6.79 -15.05
CA GLY A 285 22.34 8.03 -14.77
C GLY A 285 21.45 9.26 -14.86
N VAL A 286 21.68 10.23 -13.98
CA VAL A 286 20.79 11.39 -13.78
C VAL A 286 20.71 12.28 -15.02
N GLY A 287 21.83 12.51 -15.71
CA GLY A 287 21.83 13.30 -16.94
C GLY A 287 20.93 12.73 -18.04
N GLN A 288 21.02 11.43 -18.30
CA GLN A 288 20.16 10.74 -19.29
C GLN A 288 18.70 10.69 -18.81
N ALA A 289 18.48 10.35 -17.54
CA ALA A 289 17.14 10.31 -16.95
C ALA A 289 16.42 11.67 -17.05
N THR A 290 17.15 12.78 -16.88
CA THR A 290 16.62 14.14 -17.04
C THR A 290 16.10 14.37 -18.46
N VAL A 291 16.92 14.04 -19.48
CA VAL A 291 16.53 14.20 -20.89
C VAL A 291 15.35 13.28 -21.24
N MET A 292 15.37 12.03 -20.77
CA MET A 292 14.30 11.07 -20.97
C MET A 292 12.98 11.52 -20.34
N GLY A 293 13.01 12.07 -19.12
CA GLY A 293 11.83 12.60 -18.44
C GLY A 293 11.18 13.76 -19.20
N VAL A 294 11.97 14.75 -19.64
CA VAL A 294 11.46 15.85 -20.49
C VAL A 294 10.88 15.30 -21.79
N HIS A 295 11.59 14.37 -22.45
CA HIS A 295 11.13 13.76 -23.70
C HIS A 295 9.82 12.97 -23.51
N ALA A 296 9.64 12.32 -22.37
CA ALA A 296 8.43 11.58 -22.03
C ALA A 296 7.22 12.51 -21.79
N GLY A 297 7.47 13.77 -21.42
CA GLY A 297 6.46 14.80 -21.18
C GLY A 297 6.36 15.27 -19.73
N CYS A 298 7.34 14.96 -18.88
CA CYS A 298 7.45 15.56 -17.54
C CYS A 298 7.85 17.04 -17.68
N ASP A 299 7.13 17.91 -16.97
CA ASP A 299 7.41 19.35 -16.95
C ASP A 299 8.36 19.73 -15.80
N ILE A 300 8.39 18.95 -14.72
CA ILE A 300 9.31 19.14 -13.59
C ILE A 300 10.04 17.82 -13.28
N LEU A 301 11.36 17.91 -13.08
CA LEU A 301 12.23 16.79 -12.73
C LEU A 301 12.70 16.95 -11.29
N THR A 302 12.47 15.92 -10.47
CA THR A 302 12.78 15.94 -9.04
C THR A 302 14.20 15.43 -8.76
N ILE A 303 15.04 16.23 -8.09
CA ILE A 303 16.40 15.82 -7.67
C ILE A 303 16.65 16.29 -6.23
N CYS A 304 16.63 15.33 -5.32
CA CYS A 304 16.32 15.59 -3.92
C CYS A 304 17.43 16.33 -3.16
N GLN A 305 18.72 16.01 -3.31
CA GLN A 305 19.75 16.55 -2.40
C GLN A 305 21.13 16.77 -3.01
N SER A 306 21.58 15.98 -3.97
CA SER A 306 22.98 15.93 -4.40
C SER A 306 23.33 17.04 -5.39
N LEU A 307 24.11 18.04 -4.96
CA LEU A 307 24.54 19.14 -5.85
C LEU A 307 25.23 18.66 -7.14
N PRO A 308 26.16 17.69 -7.12
CA PRO A 308 26.76 17.17 -8.36
C PRO A 308 25.71 16.65 -9.36
N LEU A 309 24.72 15.89 -8.88
CA LEU A 309 23.64 15.35 -9.73
C LEU A 309 22.69 16.46 -10.21
N GLN A 310 22.41 17.44 -9.37
CA GLN A 310 21.62 18.63 -9.73
C GLN A 310 22.30 19.41 -10.87
N LEU A 311 23.61 19.64 -10.78
CA LEU A 311 24.37 20.33 -11.84
C LEU A 311 24.49 19.49 -13.12
N GLU A 312 24.68 18.18 -12.99
CA GLU A 312 24.70 17.24 -14.12
C GLU A 312 23.39 17.29 -14.91
N ALA A 313 22.25 17.34 -14.23
CA ALA A 313 20.93 17.42 -14.86
C ALA A 313 20.77 18.71 -15.69
N PHE A 314 21.15 19.86 -15.12
CA PHE A 314 21.16 21.14 -15.85
C PHE A 314 22.05 21.09 -17.09
N ALA A 315 23.28 20.60 -16.94
CA ALA A 315 24.23 20.50 -18.05
C ALA A 315 23.72 19.58 -19.17
N SER A 316 23.13 18.44 -18.80
CA SER A 316 22.58 17.46 -19.74
C SER A 316 21.39 18.00 -20.52
N LEU A 317 20.48 18.72 -19.85
CA LEU A 317 19.33 19.34 -20.50
C LEU A 317 19.73 20.48 -21.45
N SER A 318 20.72 21.28 -21.04
CA SER A 318 21.33 22.30 -21.91
C SER A 318 21.93 21.67 -23.16
N LEU A 319 22.78 20.64 -22.99
CA LEU A 319 23.42 19.95 -24.12
C LEU A 319 22.39 19.31 -25.07
N ALA A 320 21.33 18.72 -24.54
CA ALA A 320 20.26 18.11 -25.33
C ALA A 320 19.47 19.13 -26.18
N LEU A 321 19.32 20.37 -25.72
CA LEU A 321 18.75 21.45 -26.53
C LEU A 321 19.74 21.96 -27.57
N GLU A 322 21.02 22.07 -27.21
CA GLU A 322 22.06 22.56 -28.12
C GLU A 322 22.31 21.63 -29.30
N ASN A 323 22.29 20.31 -29.08
CA ASN A 323 22.49 19.31 -30.13
C ASN A 323 21.19 18.91 -30.84
N GLY A 324 20.04 19.44 -30.40
CA GLY A 324 18.73 19.18 -30.99
C GLY A 324 18.08 17.84 -30.63
N ALA A 325 18.60 17.12 -29.62
CA ALA A 325 17.95 15.92 -29.07
C ALA A 325 16.60 16.25 -28.40
N LEU A 326 16.46 17.47 -27.85
CA LEU A 326 15.20 18.04 -27.40
C LEU A 326 14.86 19.30 -28.19
N SER A 327 13.58 19.47 -28.51
CA SER A 327 13.09 20.68 -29.17
C SER A 327 12.75 21.76 -28.15
N TRP A 328 13.04 23.02 -28.47
CA TRP A 328 12.63 24.18 -27.68
C TRP A 328 11.12 24.28 -27.46
N ASP A 329 10.29 23.92 -28.44
CA ASP A 329 8.82 23.94 -28.33
C ASP A 329 8.31 23.02 -27.20
N LEU A 330 8.91 21.83 -27.06
CA LEU A 330 8.57 20.88 -26.00
C LEU A 330 8.86 21.50 -24.61
N VAL A 331 10.06 22.06 -24.45
CA VAL A 331 10.49 22.71 -23.20
C VAL A 331 9.63 23.92 -22.88
N GLN A 332 9.32 24.77 -23.87
CA GLN A 332 8.51 25.96 -23.66
C GLN A 332 7.10 25.62 -23.15
N LYS A 333 6.46 24.59 -23.73
CA LYS A 333 5.15 24.11 -23.26
C LYS A 333 5.18 23.68 -21.79
N SER A 334 6.27 23.04 -21.35
CA SER A 334 6.45 22.69 -19.95
C SER A 334 6.65 23.92 -19.07
N VAL A 335 7.49 24.86 -19.49
CA VAL A 335 7.70 26.13 -18.78
C VAL A 335 6.39 26.91 -18.61
N ASP A 336 5.56 26.99 -19.65
CA ASP A 336 4.27 27.69 -19.60
C ASP A 336 3.34 27.09 -18.54
N ARG A 337 3.29 25.75 -18.43
CA ARG A 337 2.51 25.06 -17.38
C ARG A 337 3.06 25.34 -15.98
N VAL A 338 4.37 25.30 -15.80
CA VAL A 338 5.01 25.59 -14.51
C VAL A 338 4.82 27.05 -14.11
N ILE A 339 4.91 27.98 -15.05
CA ILE A 339 4.62 29.40 -14.79
C ILE A 339 3.15 29.59 -14.40
N ARG A 340 2.22 28.90 -15.07
CA ARG A 340 0.79 28.92 -14.68
C ARG A 340 0.59 28.40 -13.26
N LEU A 341 1.26 27.30 -12.89
CA LEU A 341 1.22 26.76 -11.53
C LEU A 341 1.71 27.80 -10.50
N ARG A 342 2.89 28.39 -10.74
CA ARG A 342 3.51 29.41 -9.87
C ARG A 342 2.64 30.65 -9.71
N SER A 343 2.15 31.20 -10.81
CA SER A 343 1.35 32.44 -10.81
C SER A 343 -0.03 32.26 -10.18
N THR A 344 -0.58 31.04 -10.17
CA THR A 344 -1.88 30.74 -9.56
C THR A 344 -1.80 30.62 -8.04
N HIS A 345 -0.73 30.01 -7.52
CA HIS A 345 -0.65 29.62 -6.10
C HIS A 345 0.28 30.47 -5.24
N THR A 346 1.03 31.40 -5.84
CA THR A 346 1.89 32.29 -5.06
C THR A 346 2.07 33.66 -5.71
N SER A 347 2.35 34.66 -4.88
CA SER A 347 2.66 36.03 -5.27
C SER A 347 3.75 36.59 -4.37
N TRP A 348 4.53 37.58 -4.82
CA TRP A 348 5.60 38.15 -3.99
C TRP A 348 5.09 38.74 -2.67
N SER A 349 3.89 39.31 -2.65
CA SER A 349 3.26 39.82 -1.44
C SER A 349 3.00 38.71 -0.41
N HIS A 350 2.49 37.56 -0.85
CA HIS A 350 2.21 36.42 0.00
C HIS A 350 3.49 35.67 0.40
N ALA A 351 4.38 35.38 -0.57
CA ALA A 351 5.60 34.61 -0.34
C ALA A 351 6.60 35.27 0.63
N LEU A 352 6.67 36.61 0.63
CA LEU A 352 7.55 37.34 1.55
C LEU A 352 6.93 37.60 2.92
N ASN A 353 5.61 37.47 3.04
CA ASN A 353 4.82 37.74 4.24
C ASN A 353 3.71 36.69 4.42
N PRO A 354 4.05 35.41 4.64
CA PRO A 354 3.04 34.41 4.95
C PRO A 354 2.36 34.74 6.30
N PRO A 355 1.13 34.26 6.55
CA PRO A 355 0.39 34.54 7.80
C PRO A 355 1.16 34.22 9.09
N GLY A 356 2.01 33.19 9.06
CA GLY A 356 2.92 32.85 10.15
C GLY A 356 2.22 32.29 11.40
N LEU A 357 3.00 32.25 12.49
CA LEU A 357 2.61 31.66 13.78
C LEU A 357 1.36 32.28 14.43
N PRO A 358 1.10 33.60 14.36
CA PRO A 358 -0.11 34.18 14.96
C PRO A 358 -1.40 33.55 14.40
N GLN A 359 -1.43 33.30 13.09
CA GLN A 359 -2.57 32.65 12.45
C GLN A 359 -2.70 31.18 12.87
N LEU A 360 -1.57 30.45 12.95
CA LEU A 360 -1.54 29.08 13.46
C LEU A 360 -2.08 29.00 14.90
N ALA A 361 -1.64 29.90 15.79
CA ALA A 361 -2.14 29.97 17.17
C ALA A 361 -3.66 30.10 17.22
N ALA A 362 -4.23 30.93 16.35
CA ALA A 362 -5.67 31.20 16.30
C ALA A 362 -6.47 30.01 15.75
N THR A 363 -5.95 29.28 14.75
CA THR A 363 -6.66 28.16 14.11
C THR A 363 -6.48 26.82 14.82
N ARG A 364 -5.33 26.62 15.48
CA ARG A 364 -4.91 25.33 16.05
C ARG A 364 -5.96 24.70 16.99
N PRO A 365 -6.63 25.42 17.92
CA PRO A 365 -7.64 24.80 18.76
C PRO A 365 -8.77 24.13 17.97
N ARG A 366 -9.24 24.79 16.88
CA ARG A 366 -10.30 24.24 16.02
C ARG A 366 -9.80 23.03 15.22
N HIS A 367 -8.56 23.09 14.73
CA HIS A 367 -7.95 21.98 14.01
C HIS A 367 -7.70 20.76 14.91
N MET A 368 -7.30 20.96 16.16
CA MET A 368 -7.18 19.89 17.15
C MET A 368 -8.54 19.24 17.45
N THR A 369 -9.60 20.03 17.65
CA THR A 369 -10.96 19.48 17.82
C THR A 369 -11.40 18.69 16.59
N LEU A 370 -11.11 19.20 15.40
CA LEU A 370 -11.38 18.48 14.15
C LEU A 370 -10.61 17.15 14.08
N ALA A 371 -9.30 17.18 14.38
CA ALA A 371 -8.46 15.99 14.38
C ALA A 371 -8.97 14.93 15.37
N SER A 372 -9.23 15.31 16.62
CA SER A 372 -9.79 14.41 17.64
C SER A 372 -11.11 13.79 17.17
N ARG A 373 -12.05 14.61 16.66
CA ARG A 373 -13.33 14.10 16.15
C ARG A 373 -13.13 13.06 15.04
N ILE A 374 -12.27 13.35 14.07
CA ILE A 374 -12.01 12.45 12.95
C ILE A 374 -11.29 11.19 13.44
N TYR A 375 -10.35 11.27 14.39
CA TYR A 375 -9.75 10.08 15.00
C TYR A 375 -10.80 9.21 15.69
N GLU A 376 -11.69 9.79 16.49
CA GLU A 376 -12.81 9.07 17.14
C GLU A 376 -13.71 8.37 16.11
N GLU A 377 -14.06 9.05 15.01
CA GLU A 377 -14.85 8.48 13.91
C GLU A 377 -14.08 7.44 13.08
N SER A 378 -12.75 7.46 13.11
CA SER A 378 -11.90 6.53 12.34
C SER A 378 -11.69 5.19 13.04
N ILE A 379 -11.66 5.16 14.38
CA ILE A 379 -11.38 3.93 15.13
C ILE A 379 -12.40 2.86 14.76
N THR A 380 -11.89 1.72 14.31
CA THR A 380 -12.69 0.61 13.79
C THR A 380 -12.61 -0.57 14.75
N LEU A 381 -13.76 -1.06 15.20
CA LEU A 381 -13.87 -2.36 15.85
C LEU A 381 -13.97 -3.44 14.77
N VAL A 382 -12.88 -4.18 14.58
CA VAL A 382 -12.80 -5.26 13.57
C VAL A 382 -13.59 -6.48 14.03
N ARG A 383 -13.42 -6.86 15.30
CA ARG A 383 -14.21 -7.90 15.97
C ARG A 383 -14.17 -7.74 17.49
N ASP A 384 -15.20 -8.26 18.15
CA ASP A 384 -15.31 -8.39 19.60
C ASP A 384 -16.26 -9.54 19.93
N ASP A 385 -15.73 -10.76 19.93
CA ASP A 385 -16.53 -11.99 20.01
C ASP A 385 -17.24 -12.16 21.37
N HIS A 386 -16.75 -11.45 22.39
CA HIS A 386 -17.18 -11.59 23.79
C HIS A 386 -17.68 -10.29 24.43
N GLY A 387 -17.73 -9.17 23.69
CA GLY A 387 -18.20 -7.89 24.20
C GLY A 387 -17.25 -7.24 25.22
N TYR A 388 -15.93 -7.44 25.04
CA TYR A 388 -14.89 -6.92 25.92
C TYR A 388 -14.78 -5.41 25.93
N ILE A 389 -15.29 -4.73 24.90
CA ILE A 389 -15.16 -3.28 24.74
C ILE A 389 -16.52 -2.61 25.00
N PRO A 390 -16.62 -1.65 25.95
CA PRO A 390 -15.54 -1.11 26.77
C PRO A 390 -15.08 -2.06 27.89
N LEU A 391 -13.85 -1.87 28.36
CA LEU A 391 -13.20 -2.72 29.35
C LEU A 391 -13.92 -2.75 30.70
N SER A 392 -14.72 -1.73 31.01
CA SER A 392 -15.59 -1.70 32.20
C SER A 392 -16.66 -2.80 32.20
N ASN A 393 -16.91 -3.46 31.06
CA ASN A 393 -17.78 -4.64 31.01
C ASN A 393 -17.15 -5.88 31.66
N VAL A 394 -15.82 -5.94 31.72
CA VAL A 394 -15.06 -7.16 32.09
C VAL A 394 -14.02 -6.94 33.19
N LEU A 395 -13.62 -5.70 33.46
CA LEU A 395 -12.65 -5.35 34.50
C LEU A 395 -13.32 -4.67 35.71
N SER A 396 -12.66 -4.82 36.86
CA SER A 396 -13.04 -4.22 38.14
C SER A 396 -11.85 -3.51 38.80
N ASP A 397 -12.07 -2.77 39.89
CA ASP A 397 -11.02 -2.00 40.60
C ASP A 397 -9.83 -2.85 41.08
N ASN A 398 -10.02 -4.16 41.26
CA ASN A 398 -8.97 -5.09 41.69
C ASN A 398 -8.26 -5.79 40.52
N SER A 399 -8.70 -5.55 39.28
CA SER A 399 -8.14 -6.19 38.10
C SER A 399 -6.77 -5.62 37.73
N THR A 400 -6.00 -6.39 36.98
CA THR A 400 -4.72 -5.95 36.40
C THR A 400 -4.80 -5.93 34.88
N LEU A 401 -4.65 -4.75 34.29
CA LEU A 401 -4.52 -4.54 32.85
C LEU A 401 -3.05 -4.48 32.46
N LEU A 402 -2.62 -5.33 31.53
CA LEU A 402 -1.28 -5.31 30.94
C LEU A 402 -1.33 -4.75 29.51
N ILE A 403 -0.55 -3.73 29.25
CA ILE A 403 -0.33 -3.16 27.91
C ILE A 403 1.05 -3.61 27.42
N LEU A 404 1.09 -4.18 26.22
CA LEU A 404 2.29 -4.62 25.52
C LEU A 404 2.41 -3.81 24.23
N SER A 405 3.40 -2.94 24.15
CA SER A 405 3.63 -2.07 22.98
C SER A 405 4.95 -2.37 22.27
N PRO A 406 5.01 -2.26 20.93
CA PRO A 406 6.28 -2.35 20.22
C PRO A 406 7.13 -1.10 20.51
N ILE A 407 8.44 -1.20 20.29
CA ILE A 407 9.29 -0.01 20.18
C ILE A 407 9.16 0.52 18.75
N LEU A 408 8.55 1.69 18.59
CA LEU A 408 8.45 2.37 17.31
C LEU A 408 9.46 3.50 17.25
N HIS A 409 10.40 3.41 16.32
CA HIS A 409 11.18 4.58 15.95
C HIS A 409 10.32 5.38 14.96
N HIS A 410 9.66 6.45 15.44
CA HIS A 410 9.14 7.46 14.52
C HIS A 410 10.34 8.07 13.79
N ARG A 411 10.62 7.55 12.60
CA ARG A 411 11.50 8.20 11.64
C ARG A 411 10.74 9.42 11.16
N ASP A 412 11.10 10.61 11.64
CA ASP A 412 10.71 11.85 10.96
C ASP A 412 11.02 11.67 9.46
N GLY A 413 9.97 11.80 8.64
CA GLY A 413 9.87 11.18 7.32
C GLY A 413 11.07 11.45 6.40
N GLY A 414 11.78 10.38 6.06
CA GLY A 414 12.83 10.40 5.05
C GLY A 414 13.25 9.00 4.62
N LEU A 415 13.25 8.75 3.31
CA LEU A 415 14.03 7.67 2.70
C LEU A 415 15.51 7.99 2.92
N ARG A 416 16.20 7.28 3.83
CA ARG A 416 17.65 7.23 3.88
C ARG A 416 18.14 5.82 3.60
N SER A 417 18.98 5.72 2.57
CA SER A 417 19.95 4.65 2.38
C SER A 417 20.89 4.58 3.59
N ASN A 418 21.25 3.35 3.98
CA ASN A 418 22.15 3.02 5.09
C ASN A 418 23.38 3.95 5.17
N HIS A 419 23.47 4.84 6.17
CA HIS A 419 24.73 5.20 6.84
C HIS A 419 24.48 6.03 8.12
N GLN A 420 24.98 5.48 9.24
CA GLN A 420 25.36 6.04 10.55
C GLN A 420 24.44 7.03 11.30
N HIS A 421 24.00 6.56 12.47
CA HIS A 421 23.29 7.29 13.52
C HIS A 421 24.11 8.45 14.10
N GLN A 422 23.53 9.64 14.13
CA GLN A 422 23.89 10.66 15.12
C GLN A 422 22.68 10.92 16.02
N GLU A 423 22.90 10.74 17.32
CA GLU A 423 21.94 10.90 18.41
C GLU A 423 21.52 12.37 18.53
N SER A 424 20.22 12.64 18.43
CA SER A 424 19.64 13.92 18.83
C SER A 424 19.30 13.88 20.32
N ASN A 425 20.02 14.67 21.11
CA ASN A 425 19.78 14.87 22.55
C ASN A 425 18.46 15.60 22.81
N PHE A 426 17.39 14.83 23.05
CA PHE A 426 16.28 15.27 23.90
C PHE A 426 16.49 14.66 25.30
N PRO A 427 16.16 15.37 26.39
CA PRO A 427 16.30 14.83 27.74
C PRO A 427 15.24 13.74 27.95
N THR A 428 15.56 12.50 27.58
CA THR A 428 14.85 11.31 28.02
C THR A 428 15.14 11.09 29.50
N GLY A 429 14.11 10.87 30.31
CA GLY A 429 14.29 10.41 31.69
C GLY A 429 15.19 9.17 31.73
N GLU A 430 16.02 9.06 32.77
CA GLU A 430 17.01 8.00 32.90
C GLU A 430 16.39 6.61 32.64
N GLY A 431 16.85 5.94 31.56
CA GLY A 431 16.54 4.53 31.27
C GLY A 431 15.56 4.24 30.13
N LEU A 432 15.03 5.24 29.41
CA LEU A 432 14.04 5.02 28.33
C LEU A 432 14.69 4.91 26.94
N GLN A 433 14.18 3.99 26.11
CA GLN A 433 14.52 3.94 24.68
C GLN A 433 13.62 4.93 23.90
N TYR A 434 14.19 5.61 22.90
CA TYR A 434 13.47 6.51 22.01
C TYR A 434 12.30 5.78 21.31
N GLY A 435 11.06 6.25 21.51
CA GLY A 435 9.84 5.61 21.00
C GLY A 435 8.96 4.94 22.07
N GLU A 436 9.46 4.76 23.29
CA GLU A 436 8.68 4.22 24.42
C GLU A 436 7.78 5.27 25.10
N ASP A 437 8.20 6.54 25.05
CA ASP A 437 7.55 7.69 25.65
C ASP A 437 6.11 7.90 25.16
N TYR A 438 5.86 7.74 23.85
CA TYR A 438 4.53 7.87 23.26
C TYR A 438 3.51 6.89 23.83
N PHE A 439 3.91 5.63 24.03
CA PHE A 439 3.01 4.61 24.56
C PHE A 439 2.79 4.78 26.06
N GLN A 440 3.70 5.43 26.79
CA GLN A 440 3.47 5.69 28.21
C GLN A 440 2.31 6.65 28.43
N ASP A 441 2.12 7.64 27.55
CA ASP A 441 0.95 8.53 27.62
C ASP A 441 -0.35 7.73 27.45
N PHE A 442 -0.35 6.72 26.58
CA PHE A 442 -1.48 5.80 26.46
C PHE A 442 -1.72 5.00 27.75
N GLY A 443 -0.67 4.44 28.37
CA GLY A 443 -0.78 3.76 29.65
C GLY A 443 -1.30 4.67 30.77
N ARG A 444 -0.83 5.92 30.83
CA ARG A 444 -1.33 6.96 31.75
C ARG A 444 -2.80 7.29 31.50
N ALA A 445 -3.20 7.45 30.24
CA ALA A 445 -4.60 7.71 29.87
C ALA A 445 -5.51 6.55 30.28
N MET A 446 -5.09 5.30 30.10
CA MET A 446 -5.83 4.12 30.56
C MET A 446 -5.99 4.07 32.09
N ALA A 447 -4.97 4.50 32.84
CA ALA A 447 -5.03 4.53 34.30
C ALA A 447 -6.09 5.51 34.84
N CYS A 448 -6.52 6.50 34.05
CA CYS A 448 -7.56 7.45 34.46
C CYS A 448 -8.98 6.84 34.51
N TYR A 449 -9.20 5.66 33.94
CA TYR A 449 -10.52 5.00 33.92
C TYR A 449 -10.80 4.11 35.14
N ASN A 450 -9.87 4.04 36.11
CA ASN A 450 -10.01 3.24 37.33
C ASN A 450 -10.34 1.74 37.09
N LEU A 451 -9.83 1.16 36.00
CA LEU A 451 -10.02 -0.26 35.64
C LEU A 451 -9.08 -1.22 36.40
N GLY A 452 -8.65 -0.81 37.61
CA GLY A 452 -7.61 -1.46 38.40
C GLY A 452 -6.18 -1.06 38.04
N ALA A 453 -5.21 -1.95 38.31
CA ALA A 453 -3.79 -1.67 38.14
C ALA A 453 -3.39 -1.75 36.65
N VAL A 454 -2.81 -0.67 36.11
CA VAL A 454 -2.28 -0.64 34.74
C VAL A 454 -0.78 -0.89 34.74
N LEU A 455 -0.38 -2.01 34.13
CA LEU A 455 1.01 -2.37 33.87
C LEU A 455 1.30 -2.14 32.38
N HIS A 456 2.45 -1.57 32.06
CA HIS A 456 2.84 -1.31 30.67
C HIS A 456 4.32 -1.64 30.47
N THR A 457 4.62 -2.42 29.44
CA THR A 457 6.00 -2.72 29.04
C THR A 457 6.12 -2.84 27.52
N SER A 458 7.33 -2.59 27.02
CA SER A 458 7.66 -2.69 25.61
C SER A 458 8.16 -4.08 25.23
N TYR A 459 8.00 -4.44 23.96
CA TYR A 459 8.57 -5.66 23.39
C TYR A 459 9.35 -5.38 22.09
N THR A 460 10.27 -6.29 21.76
CA THR A 460 11.19 -6.16 20.61
C THR A 460 11.20 -7.44 19.77
N SER A 461 12.02 -7.46 18.72
CA SER A 461 12.28 -8.65 17.90
C SER A 461 12.87 -9.84 18.66
N HIS A 462 13.34 -9.64 19.92
CA HIS A 462 13.80 -10.73 20.79
C HIS A 462 12.66 -11.61 21.34
N GLY A 463 11.39 -11.28 21.05
CA GLY A 463 10.25 -12.10 21.43
C GLY A 463 9.84 -11.98 22.90
N VAL A 464 9.14 -13.00 23.40
CA VAL A 464 8.66 -13.06 24.78
C VAL A 464 9.84 -13.39 25.71
N ARG A 465 10.01 -12.59 26.78
CA ARG A 465 11.05 -12.74 27.81
C ARG A 465 10.41 -13.18 29.12
N SER A 466 11.20 -13.69 30.06
CA SER A 466 10.71 -14.14 31.38
C SER A 466 9.93 -13.04 32.15
N GLU A 467 10.32 -11.78 31.97
CA GLU A 467 9.59 -10.66 32.56
C GLU A 467 8.20 -10.47 31.91
N HIS A 468 8.09 -10.64 30.58
CA HIS A 468 6.80 -10.63 29.91
C HIS A 468 5.92 -11.79 30.39
N GLU A 469 6.46 -13.00 30.53
CA GLU A 469 5.71 -14.17 31.03
C GLU A 469 5.16 -13.92 32.44
N ARG A 470 5.98 -13.34 33.33
CA ARG A 470 5.60 -12.98 34.70
C ARG A 470 4.46 -11.97 34.72
N LEU A 471 4.52 -10.95 33.86
CA LEU A 471 3.49 -9.92 33.74
C LEU A 471 2.20 -10.49 33.13
N ILE A 472 2.32 -11.28 32.07
CA ILE A 472 1.20 -11.98 31.43
C ILE A 472 0.49 -12.86 32.45
N GLN A 473 1.23 -13.59 33.29
CA GLN A 473 0.65 -14.44 34.33
C GLN A 473 -0.21 -13.66 35.33
N LYS A 474 0.22 -12.45 35.73
CA LYS A 474 -0.47 -11.59 36.69
C LYS A 474 -1.67 -10.83 36.12
N ALA A 475 -1.73 -10.64 34.81
CA ALA A 475 -2.75 -9.83 34.16
C ALA A 475 -4.09 -10.56 34.02
N ASP A 476 -5.18 -9.84 34.23
CA ASP A 476 -6.56 -10.27 33.95
C ASP A 476 -6.98 -9.89 32.52
N ALA A 477 -6.51 -8.73 32.05
CA ALA A 477 -6.64 -8.27 30.67
C ALA A 477 -5.29 -7.90 30.07
N ILE A 478 -5.13 -8.19 28.78
CA ILE A 478 -3.92 -7.92 28.01
C ILE A 478 -4.29 -7.19 26.72
N ILE A 479 -3.71 -6.02 26.52
CA ILE A 479 -3.75 -5.29 25.25
C ILE A 479 -2.39 -5.45 24.57
N VAL A 480 -2.39 -6.00 23.36
CA VAL A 480 -1.19 -6.05 22.51
C VAL A 480 -1.35 -5.06 21.37
N LEU A 481 -0.50 -4.04 21.33
CA LEU A 481 -0.45 -3.09 20.21
C LEU A 481 0.48 -3.63 19.14
N VAL A 482 0.17 -3.44 17.85
CA VAL A 482 1.05 -3.80 16.72
C VAL A 482 1.01 -2.71 15.65
N ALA A 483 2.12 -2.45 14.97
CA ALA A 483 2.22 -1.46 13.89
C ALA A 483 2.92 -2.05 12.66
N ASP A 484 2.32 -1.84 11.48
CA ASP A 484 2.77 -2.40 10.20
C ASP A 484 3.13 -3.89 10.31
N ALA A 485 2.23 -4.72 10.85
CA ALA A 485 2.56 -6.10 11.22
C ALA A 485 2.91 -6.99 10.00
N ASN A 486 2.49 -6.59 8.80
CA ASN A 486 2.90 -7.20 7.53
C ASN A 486 4.40 -7.03 7.24
N ARG A 487 5.00 -5.89 7.59
CA ARG A 487 6.43 -5.59 7.48
C ARG A 487 7.20 -6.06 8.71
N ASN A 488 6.57 -5.98 9.87
CA ASN A 488 7.14 -6.32 11.17
C ASN A 488 6.59 -7.65 11.68
N GLN A 489 6.82 -8.74 10.95
CA GLN A 489 6.27 -10.06 11.26
C GLN A 489 6.58 -10.55 12.70
N TYR A 490 7.70 -10.10 13.29
CA TYR A 490 8.03 -10.39 14.68
C TYR A 490 6.96 -9.88 15.67
N GLN A 491 6.27 -8.78 15.37
CA GLN A 491 5.22 -8.24 16.23
C GLN A 491 3.99 -9.14 16.24
N LEU A 492 3.59 -9.65 15.07
CA LEU A 492 2.52 -10.63 14.98
C LEU A 492 2.92 -11.96 15.64
N GLY A 493 4.16 -12.39 15.46
CA GLY A 493 4.71 -13.57 16.14
C GLY A 493 4.70 -13.43 17.66
N PHE A 494 5.12 -12.27 18.18
CA PHE A 494 5.05 -11.94 19.61
C PHE A 494 3.61 -11.99 20.12
N ALA A 495 2.68 -11.33 19.43
CA ALA A 495 1.28 -11.30 19.81
C ALA A 495 0.68 -12.73 19.84
N LYS A 496 0.94 -13.56 18.81
CA LYS A 496 0.51 -14.96 18.77
C LYS A 496 1.08 -15.78 19.94
N HIS A 497 2.32 -15.52 20.33
CA HIS A 497 2.95 -16.17 21.48
C HIS A 497 2.26 -15.76 22.79
N VAL A 498 1.94 -14.48 22.99
CA VAL A 498 1.15 -13.99 24.14
C VAL A 498 -0.21 -14.69 24.21
N ALA A 499 -0.90 -14.84 23.06
CA ALA A 499 -2.16 -15.55 22.98
C ALA A 499 -2.01 -17.04 23.38
N ALA A 500 -0.95 -17.70 22.93
CA ALA A 500 -0.67 -19.10 23.27
C ALA A 500 -0.40 -19.31 24.76
N ILE A 501 0.42 -18.45 25.39
CA ILE A 501 0.69 -18.49 26.83
C ILE A 501 -0.60 -18.28 27.63
N SER A 502 -1.43 -17.33 27.21
CA SER A 502 -2.70 -17.02 27.85
C SER A 502 -3.67 -18.20 27.82
N LYS A 503 -3.70 -18.97 26.71
CA LYS A 503 -4.49 -20.21 26.58
C LYS A 503 -3.91 -21.38 27.39
N LEU A 504 -2.59 -21.54 27.45
CA LEU A 504 -1.95 -22.63 28.20
C LEU A 504 -2.19 -22.51 29.71
N GLN A 505 -2.13 -21.30 30.26
CA GLN A 505 -2.36 -21.04 31.69
C GLN A 505 -3.78 -21.41 32.14
N GLN A 506 -4.76 -21.43 31.23
CA GLN A 506 -6.12 -21.88 31.52
C GLN A 506 -6.21 -23.39 31.77
N ARG A 507 -5.33 -24.19 31.14
CA ARG A 507 -5.38 -25.67 31.20
C ARG A 507 -4.75 -26.26 32.46
N THR A 508 -3.89 -25.50 33.15
CA THR A 508 -3.06 -26.00 34.26
C THR A 508 -3.66 -25.74 35.66
N GLY A 509 -4.83 -25.12 35.77
CA GLY A 509 -5.49 -24.82 37.05
C GLY A 509 -6.58 -25.83 37.43
N ALA A 510 -6.67 -26.20 38.72
CA ALA A 510 -7.68 -27.12 39.25
C ALA A 510 -9.10 -26.49 39.42
N ASN A 511 -9.25 -25.21 39.09
CA ASN A 511 -10.51 -24.47 39.05
C ASN A 511 -10.65 -23.81 37.67
N PRO A 512 -11.88 -23.58 37.15
CA PRO A 512 -12.08 -22.83 35.91
C PRO A 512 -11.58 -21.39 36.13
N VAL A 513 -10.36 -21.12 35.67
CA VAL A 513 -9.81 -19.76 35.61
C VAL A 513 -10.57 -19.04 34.50
N MET A 514 -11.14 -17.87 34.81
CA MET A 514 -11.77 -17.00 33.82
C MET A 514 -10.81 -16.79 32.64
N GLU A 515 -11.33 -16.88 31.41
CA GLU A 515 -10.55 -16.62 30.21
C GLU A 515 -9.98 -15.20 30.25
N LYS A 516 -8.66 -15.07 30.09
CA LYS A 516 -7.98 -13.77 30.07
C LYS A 516 -8.49 -12.94 28.91
N VAL A 517 -8.86 -11.70 29.19
CA VAL A 517 -9.31 -10.75 28.17
C VAL A 517 -8.11 -10.40 27.29
N LEU A 518 -8.16 -10.75 26.02
CA LEU A 518 -7.06 -10.51 25.08
C LEU A 518 -7.53 -9.63 23.92
N ILE A 519 -6.97 -8.43 23.83
CA ILE A 519 -7.30 -7.44 22.81
C ILE A 519 -6.06 -7.16 21.97
N LEU A 520 -6.20 -7.28 20.66
CA LEU A 520 -5.19 -6.81 19.70
C LEU A 520 -5.58 -5.42 19.19
N VAL A 521 -4.62 -4.52 19.08
CA VAL A 521 -4.83 -3.20 18.46
C VAL A 521 -3.83 -2.98 17.33
N SER A 522 -4.32 -2.87 16.10
CA SER A 522 -3.52 -2.49 14.95
C SER A 522 -3.41 -0.98 14.83
N LEU A 523 -2.19 -0.46 14.90
CA LEU A 523 -1.92 0.98 14.82
C LEU A 523 -1.81 1.49 13.38
N SER A 524 -1.61 0.63 12.39
CA SER A 524 -1.42 1.04 10.99
C SER A 524 -2.56 0.68 10.06
N SER A 525 -2.95 -0.61 10.07
CA SER A 525 -3.89 -1.15 9.10
C SER A 525 -4.65 -2.32 9.71
N ALA A 526 -5.95 -2.39 9.41
CA ALA A 526 -6.81 -3.50 9.82
C ALA A 526 -6.50 -4.78 9.03
N TYR A 527 -5.89 -4.66 7.85
CA TYR A 527 -5.57 -5.80 6.97
C TYR A 527 -4.32 -6.56 7.40
N ASP A 528 -3.49 -5.99 8.28
CA ASP A 528 -2.21 -6.59 8.67
C ASP A 528 -2.40 -7.86 9.52
N ILE A 529 -3.63 -8.10 9.98
CA ILE A 529 -3.99 -9.21 10.87
C ILE A 529 -4.85 -10.20 10.08
N PRO A 530 -4.39 -11.46 9.95
CA PRO A 530 -5.19 -12.53 9.36
C PRO A 530 -6.52 -12.71 10.10
N ALA A 531 -7.59 -13.04 9.37
CA ALA A 531 -8.92 -13.19 9.96
C ALA A 531 -8.98 -14.31 11.01
N ASP A 532 -8.16 -15.35 10.85
CA ASP A 532 -8.01 -16.50 11.75
C ASP A 532 -7.07 -16.23 12.94
N ALA A 533 -6.53 -15.02 13.09
CA ALA A 533 -5.63 -14.70 14.18
C ALA A 533 -6.30 -14.98 15.55
N PRO A 534 -5.55 -15.47 16.56
CA PRO A 534 -6.13 -16.01 17.81
C PRO A 534 -6.50 -14.92 18.84
N PHE A 535 -7.17 -13.84 18.42
CA PHE A 535 -7.52 -12.71 19.28
C PHE A 535 -9.03 -12.45 19.28
N PRO A 536 -9.78 -12.73 20.35
CA PRO A 536 -11.24 -12.55 20.38
C PRO A 536 -11.71 -11.10 20.15
N ALA A 537 -10.86 -10.11 20.46
CA ALA A 537 -11.14 -8.69 20.18
C ALA A 537 -10.00 -8.05 19.38
N HIS A 538 -10.35 -7.25 18.36
CA HIS A 538 -9.42 -6.54 17.51
C HIS A 538 -9.94 -5.15 17.15
N LEU A 539 -9.13 -4.12 17.44
CA LEU A 539 -9.35 -2.72 17.08
C LEU A 539 -8.30 -2.25 16.07
N CYS A 540 -8.63 -1.25 15.27
CA CYS A 540 -7.67 -0.53 14.44
C CYS A 540 -7.82 0.99 14.58
N THR A 541 -6.68 1.68 14.77
CA THR A 541 -6.61 3.15 14.90
C THR A 541 -6.07 3.85 13.67
N TYR A 542 -5.44 3.13 12.73
CA TYR A 542 -4.83 3.63 11.48
C TYR A 542 -3.73 4.70 11.63
N ASP A 543 -3.39 5.07 12.86
CA ASP A 543 -2.29 5.95 13.24
C ASP A 543 -1.81 5.58 14.67
N SER A 544 -0.52 5.79 14.93
CA SER A 544 0.13 5.61 16.23
C SER A 544 0.33 6.92 17.01
N SER A 545 -0.24 8.03 16.52
CA SER A 545 -0.12 9.35 17.15
C SER A 545 -0.66 9.40 18.58
N THR A 546 -0.14 10.34 19.37
CA THR A 546 -0.66 10.59 20.73
C THR A 546 -2.17 10.88 20.72
N ILE A 547 -2.67 11.64 19.75
CA ILE A 547 -4.11 11.93 19.65
C ILE A 547 -4.91 10.64 19.36
N ALA A 548 -4.43 9.79 18.45
CA ALA A 548 -5.06 8.52 18.12
C ALA A 548 -5.10 7.58 19.34
N LEU A 549 -4.00 7.47 20.08
CA LEU A 549 -3.91 6.64 21.29
C LEU A 549 -4.78 7.18 22.43
N HIS A 550 -4.90 8.50 22.59
CA HIS A 550 -5.86 9.08 23.53
C HIS A 550 -7.31 8.77 23.13
N CYS A 551 -7.64 8.83 21.83
CA CYS A 551 -8.97 8.43 21.35
C CYS A 551 -9.23 6.93 21.56
N LEU A 552 -8.20 6.08 21.38
CA LEU A 552 -8.26 4.65 21.70
C LEU A 552 -8.53 4.41 23.19
N ALA A 553 -7.86 5.14 24.08
CA ALA A 553 -8.11 5.03 25.52
C ALA A 553 -9.56 5.37 25.88
N ARG A 554 -10.13 6.38 25.22
CA ARG A 554 -11.54 6.77 25.36
C ARG A 554 -12.52 5.69 24.85
N VAL A 555 -12.20 5.00 23.76
CA VAL A 555 -12.98 3.83 23.29
C VAL A 555 -12.93 2.70 24.31
N LEU A 556 -11.72 2.35 24.77
CA LEU A 556 -11.53 1.25 25.72
C LEU A 556 -12.14 1.55 27.09
N GLY A 557 -12.11 2.82 27.51
CA GLY A 557 -12.72 3.32 28.74
C GLY A 557 -14.24 3.51 28.68
N GLY A 558 -14.82 3.53 27.47
CA GLY A 558 -16.28 3.57 27.26
C GLY A 558 -16.89 4.96 27.08
N ASP A 559 -16.09 5.99 26.80
CA ASP A 559 -16.58 7.35 26.55
C ASP A 559 -17.41 7.45 25.26
N PHE A 560 -17.07 6.63 24.25
CA PHE A 560 -17.82 6.54 23.00
C PHE A 560 -17.64 5.18 22.32
N LYS A 561 -18.57 4.85 21.42
CA LYS A 561 -18.52 3.63 20.61
C LYS A 561 -17.78 3.89 19.30
N PRO A 562 -16.84 3.01 18.90
CA PRO A 562 -16.13 3.16 17.62
C PRO A 562 -17.11 3.04 16.46
N THR A 563 -17.00 3.93 15.47
CA THR A 563 -17.90 4.01 14.30
C THR A 563 -17.18 3.79 12.97
N GLY A 564 -15.85 3.74 13.00
CA GLY A 564 -15.03 3.50 11.82
C GLY A 564 -15.34 2.15 11.20
N ARG A 565 -15.15 2.07 9.89
CA ARG A 565 -15.33 0.84 9.11
C ARG A 565 -14.04 0.49 8.42
N ILE A 566 -13.74 -0.80 8.30
CA ILE A 566 -12.61 -1.27 7.47
C ILE A 566 -12.79 -0.69 6.06
N PRO A 567 -11.84 0.10 5.53
CA PRO A 567 -11.94 0.67 4.18
C PRO A 567 -12.07 -0.40 3.09
N GLY A 568 -12.57 -0.03 1.91
CA GLY A 568 -12.76 -0.98 0.80
C GLY A 568 -14.20 -1.43 0.56
N PRO A 569 -14.43 -2.38 -0.39
CA PRO A 569 -15.76 -2.83 -0.77
C PRO A 569 -16.52 -3.41 0.42
N GLN A 570 -17.81 -3.06 0.54
CA GLN A 570 -18.66 -3.63 1.59
C GLN A 570 -18.76 -5.15 1.40
N SER A 571 -18.27 -5.92 2.38
CA SER A 571 -18.75 -7.28 2.58
C SER A 571 -20.20 -7.17 3.07
N TYR A 572 -21.16 -7.50 2.21
CA TYR A 572 -22.54 -7.70 2.65
C TYR A 572 -22.55 -8.81 3.72
N PRO A 573 -23.24 -8.62 4.87
CA PRO A 573 -23.43 -9.70 5.82
C PRO A 573 -24.30 -10.76 5.15
N GLY A 574 -23.68 -11.85 4.70
CA GLY A 574 -24.37 -12.95 4.01
C GLY A 574 -23.53 -13.79 3.06
N THR A 575 -22.33 -13.36 2.67
CA THR A 575 -21.43 -14.18 1.84
C THR A 575 -20.02 -14.15 2.39
N GLN A 576 -19.75 -15.02 3.37
CA GLN A 576 -18.41 -15.55 3.55
C GLN A 576 -18.10 -16.41 2.31
N HIS A 577 -17.60 -15.76 1.26
CA HIS A 577 -16.66 -16.44 0.40
C HIS A 577 -15.29 -16.12 0.97
N SER A 578 -14.71 -17.12 1.63
CA SER A 578 -13.26 -17.23 1.73
C SER A 578 -12.73 -17.12 0.30
N HIS A 579 -12.31 -15.92 -0.08
CA HIS A 579 -11.34 -15.79 -1.14
C HIS A 579 -10.00 -16.20 -0.54
N ASP A 580 -9.85 -17.50 -0.30
CA ASP A 580 -8.56 -18.12 -0.40
C ASP A 580 -8.08 -17.74 -1.80
N ILE A 581 -7.02 -16.94 -1.87
CA ILE A 581 -6.30 -16.67 -3.11
C ILE A 581 -5.60 -17.99 -3.46
N VAL A 582 -6.39 -18.96 -3.91
CA VAL A 582 -5.90 -20.16 -4.57
C VAL A 582 -5.23 -19.66 -5.83
N HIS A 583 -3.92 -19.88 -5.96
CA HIS A 583 -3.15 -19.59 -7.17
C HIS A 583 -3.96 -20.02 -8.41
N GLN A 584 -4.50 -19.04 -9.15
CA GLN A 584 -5.24 -19.29 -10.39
C GLN A 584 -4.24 -19.57 -11.52
N GLN A 585 -3.49 -20.66 -11.41
CA GLN A 585 -2.77 -21.24 -12.53
C GLN A 585 -3.74 -22.11 -13.32
N ALA A 586 -3.85 -21.87 -14.62
CA ALA A 586 -4.64 -22.69 -15.52
C ALA A 586 -3.74 -23.79 -16.12
N TRP A 587 -4.11 -25.05 -15.91
CA TRP A 587 -3.42 -26.21 -16.46
C TRP A 587 -4.06 -26.67 -17.76
N LEU A 588 -3.22 -27.12 -18.70
CA LEU A 588 -3.68 -27.75 -19.92
C LEU A 588 -4.27 -29.12 -19.60
N VAL A 589 -5.59 -29.26 -19.75
CA VAL A 589 -6.31 -30.53 -19.65
C VAL A 589 -6.51 -31.12 -21.03
N GLU A 590 -5.99 -32.33 -21.23
CA GLU A 590 -6.11 -33.09 -22.47
C GLU A 590 -7.09 -34.26 -22.30
N ARG A 591 -7.61 -34.80 -23.41
CA ARG A 591 -8.29 -36.10 -23.37
C ARG A 591 -7.26 -37.19 -23.12
N PHE A 592 -7.63 -38.16 -22.29
CA PHE A 592 -6.83 -39.37 -22.10
C PHE A 592 -6.84 -40.19 -23.38
N ASP A 593 -5.65 -40.53 -23.86
CA ASP A 593 -5.44 -41.41 -25.01
C ASP A 593 -4.71 -42.67 -24.53
N ILE A 594 -5.34 -43.83 -24.68
CA ILE A 594 -4.79 -45.08 -24.16
C ILE A 594 -3.44 -45.44 -24.78
N ALA A 595 -3.20 -45.15 -26.06
CA ALA A 595 -1.94 -45.47 -26.72
C ALA A 595 -0.79 -44.59 -26.22
N ARG A 596 -1.11 -43.36 -25.79
CA ARG A 596 -0.14 -42.39 -25.27
C ARG A 596 0.07 -42.48 -23.76
N ASP A 597 -1.02 -42.62 -23.00
CA ASP A 597 -1.07 -42.31 -21.58
C ASP A 597 -1.04 -43.55 -20.68
N GLN A 598 -1.20 -44.77 -21.23
CA GLN A 598 -1.31 -46.00 -20.42
C GLN A 598 -0.10 -46.25 -19.52
N VAL A 599 1.13 -46.07 -20.02
CA VAL A 599 2.36 -46.33 -19.25
C VAL A 599 2.58 -45.26 -18.16
N PRO A 600 2.55 -43.94 -18.47
CA PRO A 600 2.63 -42.91 -17.43
C PRO A 600 1.51 -42.94 -16.41
N PHE A 601 0.31 -43.39 -16.80
CA PHE A 601 -0.83 -43.49 -15.91
C PHE A 601 -0.66 -44.58 -14.85
N ARG A 602 -0.07 -45.73 -15.20
CA ARG A 602 0.31 -46.76 -14.22
C ARG A 602 1.29 -46.22 -13.19
N GLN A 603 2.32 -45.49 -13.64
CA GLN A 603 3.30 -44.88 -12.73
C GLN A 603 2.67 -43.82 -11.81
N PHE A 604 1.72 -43.05 -12.33
CA PHE A 604 0.95 -42.09 -11.54
C PHE A 604 0.09 -42.76 -10.47
N LEU A 605 -0.58 -43.87 -10.80
CA LEU A 605 -1.34 -44.66 -9.82
C LEU A 605 -0.42 -45.26 -8.75
N GLY A 606 0.75 -45.79 -9.12
CA GLY A 606 1.74 -46.29 -8.16
C GLY A 606 2.17 -45.23 -7.15
N ARG A 607 2.46 -43.99 -7.60
CA ARG A 607 2.80 -42.87 -6.71
C ARG A 607 1.67 -42.48 -5.77
N LEU A 608 0.42 -42.56 -6.22
CA LEU A 608 -0.74 -42.28 -5.37
C LEU A 608 -0.90 -43.34 -4.27
N MET A 609 -0.58 -44.60 -4.57
CA MET A 609 -0.65 -45.71 -3.61
C MET A 609 0.48 -45.67 -2.57
N GLU A 610 1.67 -45.23 -2.96
CA GLU A 610 2.81 -45.07 -2.03
C GLU A 610 2.61 -43.94 -1.01
N ALA A 611 1.81 -42.93 -1.34
CA ALA A 611 1.60 -41.73 -0.52
C ALA A 611 0.49 -41.85 0.54
N ASP A 612 -0.27 -42.94 0.56
CA ASP A 612 -1.47 -43.12 1.38
C ASP A 612 -1.39 -44.42 2.19
N GLU A 613 -0.59 -44.44 3.28
CA GLU A 613 -0.31 -45.64 4.10
C GLU A 613 -1.55 -46.22 4.81
N ASP A 614 -2.65 -45.47 4.93
CA ASP A 614 -3.86 -45.86 5.67
C ASP A 614 -5.08 -46.21 4.78
N SER A 615 -4.91 -46.29 3.45
CA SER A 615 -6.04 -46.56 2.56
C SER A 615 -6.26 -48.05 2.26
N PRO A 616 -7.44 -48.63 2.54
CA PRO A 616 -7.73 -49.99 2.13
C PRO A 616 -8.11 -50.01 0.64
N VAL A 617 -7.46 -50.88 -0.13
CA VAL A 617 -7.88 -51.36 -1.48
C VAL A 617 -7.37 -50.55 -2.68
N ILE A 618 -6.16 -50.90 -3.15
CA ILE A 618 -5.92 -51.23 -4.58
C ILE A 618 -5.01 -52.47 -4.57
N SER A 619 -5.58 -53.67 -4.60
CA SER A 619 -4.79 -54.91 -4.57
C SER A 619 -4.32 -55.38 -5.96
N ASP A 620 -4.68 -54.69 -7.05
CA ASP A 620 -4.18 -55.02 -8.39
C ASP A 620 -4.17 -53.78 -9.30
N GLU A 621 -2.97 -53.26 -9.61
CA GLU A 621 -2.76 -52.22 -10.64
C GLU A 621 -3.33 -52.62 -12.01
N HIS A 622 -3.46 -53.93 -12.25
CA HIS A 622 -3.98 -54.50 -13.49
C HIS A 622 -5.49 -54.24 -13.67
N ASP A 623 -6.29 -54.30 -12.61
CA ASP A 623 -7.75 -54.21 -12.72
C ASP A 623 -8.25 -52.80 -13.05
N TYR A 624 -7.59 -51.74 -12.56
CA TYR A 624 -8.03 -50.37 -12.80
C TYR A 624 -7.73 -49.90 -14.24
N VAL A 625 -6.56 -50.25 -14.76
CA VAL A 625 -6.18 -49.95 -16.15
C VAL A 625 -6.99 -50.81 -17.13
N VAL A 626 -7.26 -52.07 -16.79
CA VAL A 626 -8.14 -52.93 -17.59
C VAL A 626 -9.59 -52.44 -17.54
N ALA A 627 -10.10 -51.98 -16.40
CA ALA A 627 -11.45 -51.40 -16.28
C ALA A 627 -11.62 -50.11 -17.10
N ILE A 628 -10.62 -49.22 -17.07
CA ILE A 628 -10.63 -48.00 -17.91
C ILE A 628 -10.50 -48.36 -19.40
N ALA A 629 -9.64 -49.33 -19.75
CA ALA A 629 -9.49 -49.79 -21.12
C ALA A 629 -10.74 -50.51 -21.65
N SER A 630 -11.44 -51.28 -20.82
CA SER A 630 -12.66 -52.02 -21.21
C SER A 630 -13.91 -51.14 -21.21
N ALA A 631 -13.97 -50.07 -20.42
CA ALA A 631 -15.03 -49.04 -20.50
C ALA A 631 -14.98 -48.23 -21.81
N GLY A 632 -13.81 -48.15 -22.47
CA GLY A 632 -13.63 -47.45 -23.74
C GLY A 632 -13.75 -48.31 -25.01
N LEU A 633 -13.91 -49.63 -24.90
CA LEU A 633 -13.74 -50.55 -26.04
C LEU A 633 -15.03 -51.20 -26.60
N HIS A 634 -16.22 -50.91 -26.07
CA HIS A 634 -17.47 -51.41 -26.67
C HIS A 634 -18.61 -50.38 -26.60
N PRO A 635 -18.96 -49.70 -27.71
CA PRO A 635 -20.25 -49.03 -27.83
C PRO A 635 -21.33 -50.09 -28.07
N ASN A 636 -21.74 -50.80 -27.02
CA ASN A 636 -22.99 -51.56 -27.07
C ASN A 636 -24.14 -50.60 -26.78
N HIS A 637 -25.16 -50.60 -27.64
CA HIS A 637 -26.39 -49.83 -27.44
C HIS A 637 -26.92 -50.04 -26.01
N GLY A 638 -26.76 -49.02 -25.16
CA GLY A 638 -27.15 -49.02 -23.74
C GLY A 638 -26.03 -48.77 -22.72
N SER A 639 -24.75 -48.71 -23.12
CA SER A 639 -23.63 -48.41 -22.20
C SER A 639 -23.45 -46.90 -21.95
N PRO A 640 -23.07 -46.47 -20.72
CA PRO A 640 -22.86 -45.07 -20.40
C PRO A 640 -21.68 -44.47 -21.18
N ASP A 641 -21.86 -43.24 -21.65
CA ASP A 641 -20.87 -42.50 -22.44
C ASP A 641 -19.78 -41.98 -21.50
N THR A 642 -18.59 -42.57 -21.59
CA THR A 642 -17.47 -42.33 -20.67
C THR A 642 -16.31 -41.64 -21.39
N GLN A 643 -15.81 -40.54 -20.81
CA GLN A 643 -14.67 -39.79 -21.30
C GLN A 643 -13.70 -39.49 -20.16
N HIS A 644 -12.41 -39.73 -20.41
CA HIS A 644 -11.35 -39.49 -19.44
C HIS A 644 -10.47 -38.29 -19.85
N PHE A 645 -9.92 -37.61 -18.85
CA PHE A 645 -9.10 -36.40 -18.97
C PHE A 645 -7.82 -36.53 -18.16
N VAL A 646 -6.75 -35.91 -18.64
CA VAL A 646 -5.44 -35.89 -17.96
C VAL A 646 -4.79 -34.51 -18.01
N ILE A 647 -4.00 -34.23 -16.99
CA ILE A 647 -2.96 -33.19 -17.00
C ILE A 647 -1.62 -33.91 -17.05
N ARG A 648 -0.80 -33.60 -18.05
CA ARG A 648 0.52 -34.20 -18.25
C ARG A 648 1.60 -33.16 -18.45
N ASN A 649 2.82 -33.53 -18.10
CA ASN A 649 4.01 -32.85 -18.58
C ASN A 649 4.22 -33.19 -20.06
N THR A 650 4.12 -32.19 -20.94
CA THR A 650 4.25 -32.41 -22.39
C THR A 650 5.64 -32.86 -22.81
N SER A 651 6.67 -32.56 -22.01
CA SER A 651 8.07 -32.87 -22.32
C SER A 651 8.50 -34.24 -21.79
N THR A 652 8.03 -34.65 -20.61
CA THR A 652 8.42 -35.92 -19.98
C THR A 652 7.36 -37.02 -20.09
N GLY A 653 6.13 -36.67 -20.46
CA GLY A 653 5.00 -37.59 -20.51
C GLY A 653 4.40 -37.95 -19.15
N ALA A 654 4.95 -37.46 -18.04
CA ALA A 654 4.46 -37.75 -16.70
C ALA A 654 3.04 -37.18 -16.48
N ILE A 655 2.14 -37.98 -15.92
CA ILE A 655 0.79 -37.55 -15.55
C ILE A 655 0.80 -36.97 -14.15
N TYR A 656 0.15 -35.82 -13.97
CA TYR A 656 -0.01 -35.11 -12.70
C TYR A 656 -1.46 -35.11 -12.19
N GLY A 657 -2.43 -35.40 -13.05
CA GLY A 657 -3.81 -35.57 -12.62
C GLY A 657 -4.67 -36.26 -13.67
N PHE A 658 -5.75 -36.89 -13.21
CA PHE A 658 -6.68 -37.68 -14.00
C PHE A 658 -8.12 -37.44 -13.55
N ALA A 659 -9.06 -37.38 -14.50
CA ALA A 659 -10.48 -37.34 -14.17
C ALA A 659 -11.33 -38.14 -15.16
N SER A 660 -12.47 -38.65 -14.68
CA SER A 660 -13.42 -39.43 -15.47
C SER A 660 -14.80 -38.79 -15.47
N ALA A 661 -15.37 -38.60 -16.65
CA ALA A 661 -16.74 -38.18 -16.87
C ALA A 661 -17.55 -39.37 -17.38
N ILE A 662 -18.66 -39.69 -16.72
CA ILE A 662 -19.59 -40.75 -17.12
C ILE A 662 -20.96 -40.13 -17.36
N ARG A 663 -21.59 -40.41 -18.48
CA ARG A 663 -22.91 -39.87 -18.83
C ARG A 663 -23.93 -40.99 -18.96
N PHE A 664 -25.13 -40.77 -18.41
CA PHE A 664 -26.29 -41.64 -18.52
C PHE A 664 -27.41 -40.89 -19.25
N PRO A 665 -27.43 -40.89 -20.60
CA PRO A 665 -28.41 -40.13 -21.37
C PRO A 665 -29.85 -40.50 -21.06
N GLU A 666 -30.15 -41.78 -20.84
CA GLU A 666 -31.50 -42.28 -20.51
C GLU A 666 -31.99 -41.79 -19.14
N LEU A 667 -31.07 -41.52 -18.22
CA LEU A 667 -31.39 -41.06 -16.86
C LEU A 667 -31.30 -39.53 -16.72
N ARG A 668 -30.96 -38.80 -17.81
CA ARG A 668 -30.72 -37.35 -17.79
C ARG A 668 -29.71 -36.93 -16.72
N ARG A 669 -28.69 -37.76 -16.48
CA ARG A 669 -27.69 -37.60 -15.40
C ARG A 669 -26.27 -37.72 -15.93
N GLY A 670 -25.38 -36.87 -15.42
CA GLY A 670 -23.94 -37.01 -15.60
C GLY A 670 -23.25 -37.25 -14.27
N CYS A 671 -22.11 -37.94 -14.29
CA CYS A 671 -21.37 -38.23 -13.08
C CYS A 671 -19.86 -38.00 -13.24
N LEU A 672 -19.24 -37.47 -12.19
CA LEU A 672 -17.79 -37.44 -12.01
C LEU A 672 -17.36 -38.80 -11.42
N GLY A 673 -16.73 -39.64 -12.23
CA GLY A 673 -16.37 -41.01 -11.86
C GLY A 673 -15.09 -41.11 -11.01
N ALA A 674 -14.10 -40.27 -11.31
CA ALA A 674 -12.84 -40.19 -10.57
C ALA A 674 -12.24 -38.79 -10.74
N LEU A 675 -11.54 -38.31 -9.72
CA LEU A 675 -10.73 -37.09 -9.77
C LEU A 675 -9.50 -37.31 -8.89
N LEU A 676 -8.34 -37.47 -9.53
CA LEU A 676 -7.08 -37.82 -8.89
C LEU A 676 -6.02 -36.78 -9.25
N VAL A 677 -5.23 -36.34 -8.27
CA VAL A 677 -4.12 -35.39 -8.45
C VAL A 677 -2.91 -35.87 -7.66
N ASP A 678 -1.74 -35.78 -8.29
CA ASP A 678 -0.45 -36.16 -7.71
C ASP A 678 -0.28 -35.44 -6.35
N PRO A 679 0.03 -36.16 -5.25
CA PRO A 679 0.05 -35.57 -3.90
C PRO A 679 0.98 -34.37 -3.78
N GLU A 680 2.15 -34.43 -4.42
CA GLU A 680 3.15 -33.35 -4.39
C GLU A 680 2.71 -32.12 -5.20
N LYS A 681 1.65 -32.25 -6.01
CA LYS A 681 1.12 -31.20 -6.90
C LYS A 681 -0.30 -30.77 -6.56
N ARG A 682 -0.81 -31.16 -5.38
CA ARG A 682 -2.07 -30.66 -4.84
C ARG A 682 -1.96 -29.16 -4.55
N GLU A 683 -3.11 -28.49 -4.42
CA GLU A 683 -3.22 -27.02 -4.23
C GLU A 683 -2.75 -26.14 -5.41
N LEU A 684 -2.30 -26.73 -6.52
CA LEU A 684 -1.93 -26.01 -7.74
C LEU A 684 -3.09 -25.87 -8.75
N SER A 685 -4.35 -25.83 -8.31
CA SER A 685 -5.56 -25.71 -9.18
C SER A 685 -5.82 -26.85 -10.20
N MET A 686 -4.96 -27.86 -10.31
CA MET A 686 -5.14 -29.00 -11.24
C MET A 686 -6.48 -29.73 -11.09
N GLY A 687 -6.91 -29.97 -9.83
CA GLY A 687 -8.18 -30.62 -9.55
C GLY A 687 -9.38 -29.80 -10.02
N ARG A 688 -9.30 -28.47 -9.90
CA ARG A 688 -10.33 -27.54 -10.40
C ARG A 688 -10.41 -27.55 -11.93
N ASP A 689 -9.29 -27.56 -12.63
CA ASP A 689 -9.25 -27.55 -14.09
C ASP A 689 -9.75 -28.88 -14.68
N LEU A 690 -9.37 -30.00 -14.07
CA LEU A 690 -9.90 -31.33 -14.38
C LEU A 690 -11.41 -31.41 -14.14
N HIS A 691 -11.88 -30.96 -12.97
CA HIS A 691 -13.30 -30.90 -12.64
C HIS A 691 -14.08 -30.04 -13.64
N THR A 692 -13.56 -28.85 -13.97
CA THR A 692 -14.20 -27.92 -14.92
C THR A 692 -14.31 -28.54 -16.31
N SER A 693 -13.28 -29.28 -16.74
CA SER A 693 -13.27 -29.99 -18.03
C SER A 693 -14.29 -31.13 -18.07
N VAL A 694 -14.41 -31.89 -16.98
CA VAL A 694 -15.44 -32.93 -16.83
C VAL A 694 -16.85 -32.34 -16.87
N VAL A 695 -17.12 -31.30 -16.07
CA VAL A 695 -18.43 -30.65 -16.01
C VAL A 695 -18.80 -30.06 -17.37
N ARG A 696 -17.86 -29.39 -18.04
CA ARG A 696 -18.08 -28.85 -19.39
C ARG A 696 -18.42 -29.96 -20.39
N HIS A 697 -17.72 -31.10 -20.32
CA HIS A 697 -18.00 -32.23 -21.20
C HIS A 697 -19.38 -32.85 -20.96
N ILE A 698 -19.80 -32.96 -19.69
CA ILE A 698 -21.13 -33.46 -19.31
C ILE A 698 -22.23 -32.52 -19.84
N LEU A 699 -22.07 -31.21 -19.67
CA LEU A 699 -23.07 -30.20 -20.02
C LEU A 699 -23.14 -29.85 -21.51
N GLN A 700 -22.19 -30.33 -22.34
CA GLN A 700 -22.21 -30.10 -23.78
C GLN A 700 -23.37 -30.79 -24.52
N VAL A 701 -24.06 -31.74 -23.87
CA VAL A 701 -25.22 -32.44 -24.44
C VAL A 701 -26.52 -31.92 -23.80
N PRO A 702 -27.51 -31.47 -24.59
CA PRO A 702 -28.79 -31.03 -24.06
C PRO A 702 -29.53 -32.16 -23.34
N GLY A 703 -30.12 -31.86 -22.17
CA GLY A 703 -31.02 -32.79 -21.46
C GLY A 703 -30.45 -33.46 -20.20
N ILE A 704 -29.28 -33.05 -19.69
CA ILE A 704 -28.78 -33.46 -18.37
C ILE A 704 -29.27 -32.46 -17.31
N ASP A 705 -30.01 -32.94 -16.31
CA ASP A 705 -30.63 -32.08 -15.29
C ASP A 705 -29.88 -32.11 -13.95
N SER A 706 -28.97 -33.07 -13.75
CA SER A 706 -28.12 -33.14 -12.55
C SER A 706 -26.76 -33.80 -12.80
N ILE A 707 -25.75 -33.32 -12.05
CA ILE A 707 -24.40 -33.89 -11.99
C ILE A 707 -24.19 -34.47 -10.59
N GLN A 708 -23.78 -35.73 -10.51
CA GLN A 708 -23.47 -36.40 -9.25
C GLN A 708 -21.99 -36.79 -9.18
N ILE A 709 -21.43 -36.84 -7.99
CA ILE A 709 -20.14 -37.49 -7.78
C ILE A 709 -20.44 -38.97 -7.57
N VAL A 710 -19.82 -39.85 -8.35
CA VAL A 710 -20.04 -41.29 -8.17
C VAL A 710 -19.36 -41.72 -6.87
N GLN A 711 -20.13 -41.82 -5.79
CA GLN A 711 -19.79 -42.74 -4.70
C GLN A 711 -20.06 -44.15 -5.22
N HIS A 712 -19.13 -44.71 -6.00
CA HIS A 712 -19.24 -46.12 -6.31
C HIS A 712 -19.03 -46.88 -5.01
N SER A 713 -20.05 -47.64 -4.62
CA SER A 713 -19.96 -48.72 -3.67
C SER A 713 -18.99 -49.79 -4.19
N LEU A 714 -17.69 -49.54 -4.11
CA LEU A 714 -16.72 -50.56 -3.78
C LEU A 714 -16.57 -50.43 -2.27
N ARG A 715 -17.11 -51.41 -1.53
CA ARG A 715 -17.12 -51.40 -0.06
C ARG A 715 -15.73 -51.03 0.47
N ASN A 716 -15.67 -49.97 1.28
CA ASN A 716 -14.60 -49.59 2.23
C ASN A 716 -13.89 -48.24 2.00
N TRP A 717 -14.56 -47.18 1.54
CA TRP A 717 -13.98 -45.84 1.61
C TRP A 717 -14.94 -44.89 2.35
N ALA A 718 -14.73 -44.76 3.66
CA ALA A 718 -15.39 -43.79 4.53
C ALA A 718 -14.31 -43.11 5.38
N GLY A 719 -14.19 -41.79 5.28
CA GLY A 719 -13.32 -41.00 6.15
C GLY A 719 -13.01 -39.60 5.62
N THR A 720 -13.75 -38.62 6.17
CA THR A 720 -13.56 -37.14 6.18
C THR A 720 -13.48 -36.37 4.86
#